data_AF-B4J6I7-F1
#
_entry.id   AF-B4J6I7-F1
#
_cell.length_a   1.000
_cell.length_b   1.000
_cell.length_c   1.000
_cell.angle_alpha   90.00
_cell.angle_beta   90.00
_cell.angle_gamma   90.00
#
_symmetry.space_group_name_H-M   'P 1'
#
loop_
_entity.id
_entity.type
_entity.pdbx_description
1 polymer ?
#
loop_
_entity_poly.entity_id
_entity_poly.type
_entity_poly.pdbx_seq_one_letter_code
_entity_poly.pdbx_strand_id
1 'polypeptide(L)'
;MSEFLSSHASGTANSGNEFDNDQRLTQQQQQRLLTTRKPQNLKREPLVFFIMRLNLKALLLFLTVAVMVITLGIYMRCAAFSFSPDFMRQLGRHRHDVDTISASSSSSAGQQLGAPLQDIECAINQEYSIHCKRDENANEVYVPFSFLRQYFDVSGAVTTTNTGSDPPAKFNWMHSNAKVNLPKGKYDPRGVFMYFENYNVEVRDRVKCISAAEGVPVSTQWEKRGYFYPTQIAQFALAHYSKNLTEPTPRIHILEDADGNQCEWTTPKTSNMTRIWHHKFNTSIVQFETTIGYESAISIQLNQTQDLVLSVDLLLVTNSSSLMVTVLNRDTRHSYNLHYIAAELLLSVQESNIYYGLGSGSLNRWRHITRDLHIDVQKGIVMGDKRSPLKVRRSDLEVLSIAFLGIGFYDNVTLSTSDHLSHFYDAAEWFVHNQDLKTGGWTNPVRRNLNGFAELRPGWISAMGQGHAISVLARAYWHSGGDVRYLKAAALGLQPYRIKSRDGGVLAQFMDKYYWYEEYPTTPASYVLNGFIYSLLGLYDLNSTAPGKIAREAGKLFAQGMHSLKKMLLLYDTGSGTSYDLRHLSLGIAPNLARWDYHATHVNQLLLLATIDSDPLIAQTAERWKGYMFGKRAKHN
;
A
#
# COMPACT_ATOMS: atom_id res chain seq x y z
N MET A 1 -39.58 53.01 -14.75
CA MET A 1 -40.89 53.02 -14.07
C MET A 1 -40.63 52.47 -12.68
N SER A 2 -40.28 53.37 -11.74
CA SER A 2 -41.20 53.87 -10.68
C SER A 2 -41.62 52.72 -9.76
N GLU A 3 -41.33 52.68 -8.47
CA GLU A 3 -41.18 53.75 -7.49
C GLU A 3 -40.48 53.16 -6.25
N PHE A 4 -39.57 53.93 -5.66
CA PHE A 4 -39.10 53.79 -4.29
C PHE A 4 -39.52 55.07 -3.59
N LEU A 5 -40.33 55.00 -2.54
CA LEU A 5 -40.41 56.08 -1.55
C LEU A 5 -40.60 55.54 -0.13
N SER A 6 -39.81 56.16 0.72
CA SER A 6 -39.56 55.97 2.14
C SER A 6 -40.46 56.87 2.97
N SER A 7 -40.77 56.47 4.21
CA SER A 7 -40.85 57.36 5.38
C SER A 7 -40.83 56.51 6.66
N HIS A 8 -39.86 56.64 7.59
CA HIS A 8 -39.75 57.68 8.65
C HIS A 8 -40.93 57.67 9.62
N ALA A 9 -40.83 57.77 10.96
CA ALA A 9 -39.74 57.99 11.91
C ALA A 9 -40.26 57.65 13.35
N SER A 10 -39.44 57.16 14.29
CA SER A 10 -38.83 57.89 15.44
C SER A 10 -39.71 58.16 16.69
N GLY A 11 -39.14 57.84 17.87
CA GLY A 11 -39.43 58.43 19.19
C GLY A 11 -39.31 57.41 20.34
N THR A 12 -38.18 57.22 21.03
CA THR A 12 -37.63 57.95 22.23
C THR A 12 -38.62 58.05 23.40
N ALA A 13 -38.30 57.98 24.69
CA ALA A 13 -37.18 57.59 25.55
C ALA A 13 -37.60 58.01 26.99
N ASN A 14 -37.27 57.24 28.04
CA ASN A 14 -37.03 57.64 29.45
C ASN A 14 -37.19 56.42 30.40
N SER A 15 -36.60 56.32 31.59
CA SER A 15 -35.30 56.62 32.22
C SER A 15 -35.48 56.50 33.76
N GLY A 16 -34.44 56.10 34.51
CA GLY A 16 -34.30 56.22 35.98
C GLY A 16 -34.44 54.89 36.77
N ASN A 17 -33.37 54.30 37.33
CA ASN A 17 -32.65 54.56 38.60
C ASN A 17 -33.44 54.08 39.85
N GLU A 18 -32.94 53.47 40.94
CA GLU A 18 -31.62 53.43 41.60
C GLU A 18 -31.62 52.40 42.77
N PHE A 19 -30.47 51.74 43.01
CA PHE A 19 -29.78 51.36 44.28
C PHE A 19 -30.47 50.91 45.62
N ASP A 20 -30.07 49.68 46.04
CA ASP A 20 -29.32 49.27 47.27
C ASP A 20 -29.90 49.09 48.70
N ASN A 21 -29.25 48.12 49.39
CA ASN A 21 -29.21 47.76 50.83
C ASN A 21 -30.48 47.12 51.48
N ASP A 22 -30.41 46.12 52.38
CA ASP A 22 -29.35 45.72 53.32
C ASP A 22 -29.56 44.30 53.93
N GLN A 23 -28.54 43.85 54.65
CA GLN A 23 -28.23 42.57 55.27
C GLN A 23 -28.97 42.21 56.59
N ARG A 24 -28.87 40.91 56.97
CA ARG A 24 -28.63 40.26 58.31
C ARG A 24 -29.52 39.01 58.46
N LEU A 25 -29.14 37.83 58.99
CA LEU A 25 -28.17 37.37 60.01
C LEU A 25 -27.91 35.86 59.74
N THR A 26 -26.68 35.40 59.44
CA THR A 26 -25.65 34.78 60.33
C THR A 26 -25.68 33.27 60.56
N GLN A 27 -24.45 32.72 60.47
CA GLN A 27 -23.84 31.65 61.28
C GLN A 27 -24.23 30.19 61.03
N GLN A 28 -23.45 29.51 60.20
CA GLN A 28 -22.52 28.46 60.65
C GLN A 28 -21.67 27.95 59.46
N GLN A 29 -20.43 27.55 59.77
CA GLN A 29 -19.49 26.81 58.92
C GLN A 29 -18.51 27.61 58.05
N GLN A 30 -17.60 28.31 58.72
CA GLN A 30 -16.19 28.32 58.29
C GLN A 30 -15.27 28.24 59.52
N GLN A 31 -14.16 27.51 59.35
CA GLN A 31 -12.99 27.32 60.23
C GLN A 31 -13.03 26.21 61.30
N ARG A 32 -12.19 25.19 61.05
CA ARG A 32 -11.21 24.50 61.94
C ARG A 32 -10.90 23.12 61.31
N LEU A 33 -9.71 22.53 61.27
CA LEU A 33 -8.32 22.89 61.55
C LEU A 33 -7.50 21.67 61.05
N LEU A 34 -6.29 21.90 60.57
CA LEU A 34 -5.30 20.88 60.22
C LEU A 34 -4.69 20.21 61.47
N THR A 35 -4.24 18.96 61.30
CA THR A 35 -3.19 18.21 62.02
C THR A 35 -3.44 17.70 63.46
N THR A 36 -3.39 16.37 63.67
CA THR A 36 -2.39 15.63 64.49
C THR A 36 -2.58 14.10 64.44
N ARG A 37 -1.49 13.37 64.71
CA ARG A 37 -1.22 11.94 64.42
C ARG A 37 -1.49 10.99 65.63
N LYS A 38 -1.88 9.74 65.27
CA LYS A 38 -1.56 8.39 65.86
C LYS A 38 -2.22 7.97 67.21
N PRO A 39 -2.23 6.67 67.60
CA PRO A 39 -2.49 5.40 66.86
C PRO A 39 -3.33 4.35 67.67
N GLN A 40 -3.52 3.14 67.11
CA GLN A 40 -3.97 1.88 67.77
C GLN A 40 -5.46 1.78 68.15
N ASN A 41 -6.14 0.64 68.21
CA ASN A 41 -5.99 -0.75 67.79
C ASN A 41 -7.39 -1.34 68.07
N LEU A 42 -8.04 -2.03 67.14
CA LEU A 42 -9.02 -3.05 67.53
C LEU A 42 -9.01 -4.19 66.53
N LYS A 43 -8.42 -5.27 67.01
CA LYS A 43 -8.26 -6.59 66.38
C LYS A 43 -9.62 -7.21 66.07
N ARG A 44 -9.72 -7.84 64.90
CA ARG A 44 -10.36 -9.15 64.75
C ARG A 44 -9.41 -10.06 63.97
N GLU A 45 -9.18 -11.23 64.56
CA GLU A 45 -8.28 -12.30 64.11
C GLU A 45 -8.84 -13.10 62.91
N PRO A 46 -8.01 -13.94 62.27
CA PRO A 46 -8.02 -14.15 60.82
C PRO A 46 -8.79 -15.41 60.40
N LEU A 47 -9.45 -15.33 59.23
CA LEU A 47 -9.85 -16.52 58.47
C LEU A 47 -8.75 -16.86 57.47
N VAL A 48 -8.00 -17.89 57.86
CA VAL A 48 -6.96 -18.59 57.11
C VAL A 48 -7.55 -19.13 55.80
N PHE A 49 -7.16 -18.56 54.67
CA PHE A 49 -7.09 -19.29 53.41
C PHE A 49 -5.64 -19.69 53.18
N PHE A 50 -5.41 -21.00 53.15
CA PHE A 50 -4.14 -21.64 52.84
C PHE A 50 -3.60 -21.15 51.49
N ILE A 51 -2.68 -20.18 51.50
CA ILE A 51 -1.77 -19.96 50.39
C ILE A 51 -0.70 -21.05 50.53
N MET A 52 -0.89 -22.17 49.83
CA MET A 52 0.22 -23.05 49.50
C MET A 52 1.26 -22.18 48.80
N ARG A 53 2.42 -21.99 49.44
CA ARG A 53 3.62 -21.49 48.76
C ARG A 53 3.93 -22.49 47.66
N LEU A 54 3.41 -22.25 46.44
CA LEU A 54 3.75 -23.04 45.28
C LEU A 54 5.25 -22.92 45.08
N ASN A 55 5.96 -24.00 45.34
CA ASN A 55 7.36 -24.10 45.02
C ASN A 55 7.47 -24.08 43.49
N LEU A 56 7.86 -22.95 42.91
CA LEU A 56 7.97 -22.78 41.46
C LEU A 56 8.81 -23.88 40.81
N LYS A 57 9.79 -24.44 41.53
CA LYS A 57 10.59 -25.58 41.04
C LYS A 57 9.78 -26.87 40.93
N ALA A 58 8.84 -27.11 41.84
CA ALA A 58 7.95 -28.26 41.78
C ALA A 58 6.89 -28.11 40.68
N LEU A 59 6.39 -26.89 40.45
CA LEU A 59 5.49 -26.59 39.33
C LEU A 59 6.19 -26.76 37.98
N LEU A 60 7.45 -26.29 37.88
CA LEU A 60 8.26 -26.47 36.67
C LEU A 60 8.55 -27.95 36.41
N LEU A 61 8.85 -28.73 37.46
CA LEU A 61 9.05 -30.18 37.37
C LEU A 61 7.76 -30.90 36.91
N PHE A 62 6.60 -30.48 37.41
CA PHE A 62 5.32 -31.04 36.97
C PHE A 62 5.02 -30.73 35.52
N LEU A 63 5.31 -29.50 35.07
CA LEU A 63 5.16 -29.09 33.67
C LEU A 63 6.10 -29.86 32.74
N THR A 64 7.37 -30.05 33.13
CA THR A 64 8.32 -30.82 32.32
C THR A 64 7.95 -32.30 32.25
N VAL A 65 7.50 -32.90 33.35
CA VAL A 65 6.99 -34.28 33.36
C VAL A 65 5.72 -34.40 32.52
N ALA A 66 4.80 -33.43 32.59
CA ALA A 66 3.59 -33.42 31.78
C ALA A 66 3.91 -33.34 30.28
N VAL A 67 4.84 -32.46 29.89
CA VAL A 67 5.31 -32.37 28.49
C VAL A 67 5.96 -33.69 28.06
N MET A 68 6.78 -34.32 28.92
CA MET A 68 7.43 -35.59 28.60
C MET A 68 6.43 -36.74 28.46
N VAL A 69 5.39 -36.80 29.29
CA VAL A 69 4.32 -37.80 29.20
C VAL A 69 3.46 -37.57 27.96
N ILE A 70 3.18 -36.31 27.59
CA ILE A 70 2.44 -36.00 26.36
C ILE A 70 3.27 -36.36 25.13
N THR A 71 4.57 -36.06 25.11
CA THR A 71 5.46 -36.46 24.01
C THR A 71 5.62 -37.97 23.93
N LEU A 72 5.74 -38.67 25.07
CA LEU A 72 5.77 -40.13 25.11
C LEU A 72 4.42 -40.73 24.67
N GLY A 73 3.30 -40.12 25.04
CA GLY A 73 1.96 -40.53 24.61
C GLY A 73 1.75 -40.36 23.09
N ILE A 74 2.26 -39.27 22.52
CA ILE A 74 2.26 -39.04 21.07
C ILE A 74 3.20 -40.03 20.38
N TYR A 75 4.38 -40.29 20.94
CA TYR A 75 5.34 -41.26 20.42
C TYR A 75 4.77 -42.69 20.43
N MET A 76 4.13 -43.10 21.52
CA MET A 76 3.47 -44.41 21.65
C MET A 76 2.20 -44.52 20.78
N ARG A 77 1.50 -43.41 20.47
CA ARG A 77 0.39 -43.37 19.51
C ARG A 77 0.87 -43.35 18.05
N CYS A 78 2.05 -42.81 17.76
CA CYS A 78 2.70 -42.91 16.45
C CYS A 78 3.25 -44.32 16.17
N ALA A 79 3.62 -45.08 17.20
CA ALA A 79 4.00 -46.49 17.05
C ALA A 79 2.82 -47.40 16.65
N ALA A 80 1.57 -46.96 16.84
CA ALA A 80 0.35 -47.69 16.47
C ALA A 80 -0.18 -47.40 15.05
N PHE A 81 0.55 -46.64 14.23
CA PHE A 81 0.29 -46.48 12.79
C PHE A 81 1.41 -47.08 11.92
N SER A 82 2.07 -48.12 12.44
CA SER A 82 2.99 -48.96 11.68
C SER A 82 2.21 -50.12 11.05
N PHE A 83 2.06 -50.02 9.74
CA PHE A 83 1.75 -51.03 8.72
C PHE A 83 1.45 -52.48 9.15
N SER A 84 0.40 -53.03 8.53
CA SER A 84 0.05 -54.46 8.48
C SER A 84 1.29 -55.37 8.23
N PRO A 85 1.42 -56.54 8.89
CA PRO A 85 2.62 -57.40 8.84
C PRO A 85 2.89 -58.13 7.51
N ASP A 86 2.18 -57.84 6.43
CA ASP A 86 2.40 -58.50 5.14
C ASP A 86 3.52 -57.86 4.28
N PHE A 87 4.09 -56.74 4.73
CA PHE A 87 5.18 -56.05 4.00
C PHE A 87 6.59 -56.39 4.49
N MET A 88 6.75 -57.12 5.60
CA MET A 88 8.06 -57.44 6.20
C MET A 88 8.43 -58.93 6.09
N ARG A 89 8.10 -59.56 4.97
CA ARG A 89 8.59 -60.92 4.63
C ARG A 89 9.59 -60.97 3.47
N GLN A 90 10.00 -59.82 2.90
CA GLN A 90 10.80 -59.81 1.66
C GLN A 90 12.12 -59.04 1.67
N LEU A 91 12.58 -58.54 2.82
CA LEU A 91 13.82 -57.76 2.92
C LEU A 91 14.80 -58.25 4.00
N GLY A 92 14.88 -59.57 4.15
CA GLY A 92 15.80 -60.22 5.08
C GLY A 92 16.50 -61.42 4.46
N ARG A 93 17.42 -61.18 3.50
CA ARG A 93 18.61 -62.01 3.23
C ARG A 93 19.38 -61.46 2.02
N HIS A 94 20.30 -60.54 2.25
CA HIS A 94 21.51 -60.45 1.43
C HIS A 94 22.70 -60.28 2.36
N ARG A 95 23.45 -61.38 2.53
CA ARG A 95 24.75 -61.44 3.17
C ARG A 95 25.70 -62.06 2.15
N HIS A 96 26.81 -61.38 1.90
CA HIS A 96 27.93 -61.84 1.07
C HIS A 96 28.46 -63.21 1.52
N ASP A 97 28.77 -64.09 0.58
CA ASP A 97 30.13 -64.64 0.44
C ASP A 97 30.37 -65.31 -0.93
N VAL A 98 31.64 -65.37 -1.27
CA VAL A 98 32.29 -65.69 -2.55
C VAL A 98 32.49 -67.21 -2.70
N ASP A 99 32.21 -67.81 -3.88
CA ASP A 99 33.18 -68.54 -4.73
C ASP A 99 32.56 -69.48 -5.81
N THR A 100 33.19 -69.43 -6.99
CA THR A 100 33.41 -70.43 -8.08
C THR A 100 32.30 -71.11 -8.94
N ILE A 101 32.49 -70.94 -10.27
CA ILE A 101 32.40 -71.92 -11.40
C ILE A 101 31.14 -71.96 -12.31
N SER A 102 31.34 -71.34 -13.49
CA SER A 102 31.00 -71.79 -14.87
C SER A 102 29.61 -71.59 -15.51
N ALA A 103 29.71 -71.12 -16.77
CA ALA A 103 28.91 -71.46 -17.95
C ALA A 103 27.50 -70.85 -18.12
N SER A 104 27.51 -69.71 -18.82
CA SER A 104 26.74 -69.43 -20.05
C SER A 104 25.20 -69.60 -20.06
N SER A 105 24.58 -68.44 -20.33
CA SER A 105 23.48 -68.18 -21.29
C SER A 105 22.05 -67.94 -20.77
N SER A 106 21.74 -66.63 -20.76
CA SER A 106 20.49 -65.97 -21.19
C SER A 106 19.19 -66.16 -20.40
N SER A 107 19.10 -65.38 -19.32
CA SER A 107 18.09 -64.33 -19.09
C SER A 107 16.62 -64.60 -19.45
N SER A 108 15.84 -65.03 -18.46
CA SER A 108 14.45 -64.61 -18.28
C SER A 108 14.07 -64.64 -16.79
N ALA A 109 13.98 -63.47 -16.16
CA ALA A 109 13.30 -63.29 -14.87
C ALA A 109 12.90 -61.82 -14.73
N GLY A 110 11.60 -61.59 -14.86
CA GLY A 110 10.97 -60.28 -14.96
C GLY A 110 11.15 -59.40 -13.72
N GLN A 111 11.64 -58.19 -13.97
CA GLN A 111 11.35 -57.03 -13.15
C GLN A 111 9.92 -56.59 -13.46
N GLN A 112 9.04 -56.52 -12.44
CA GLN A 112 7.74 -55.87 -12.56
C GLN A 112 7.95 -54.37 -12.86
N LEU A 113 8.08 -54.01 -14.14
CA LEU A 113 7.73 -52.68 -14.59
C LEU A 113 6.20 -52.60 -14.61
N GLY A 114 5.60 -51.65 -13.88
CA GLY A 114 4.20 -51.30 -14.08
C GLY A 114 3.97 -51.01 -15.57
N ALA A 115 2.84 -51.46 -16.12
CA ALA A 115 2.55 -51.29 -17.54
C ALA A 115 2.71 -49.82 -17.95
N PRO A 116 3.31 -49.53 -19.12
CA PRO A 116 3.51 -48.16 -19.57
C PRO A 116 2.17 -47.46 -19.77
N LEU A 117 2.10 -46.18 -19.38
CA LEU A 117 0.92 -45.34 -19.60
C LEU A 117 0.56 -45.32 -21.09
N GLN A 118 -0.67 -45.70 -21.41
CA GLN A 118 -1.18 -45.75 -22.78
C GLN A 118 -1.70 -44.39 -23.22
N ASP A 119 -1.45 -44.01 -24.46
CA ASP A 119 -2.06 -42.84 -25.08
C ASP A 119 -3.52 -43.12 -25.41
N ILE A 120 -4.41 -42.23 -24.96
CA ILE A 120 -5.84 -42.29 -25.26
C ILE A 120 -6.34 -40.91 -25.72
N GLU A 121 -7.48 -40.90 -26.41
CA GLU A 121 -8.20 -39.69 -26.78
C GLU A 121 -9.26 -39.37 -25.72
N CYS A 122 -9.28 -38.11 -25.24
CA CYS A 122 -10.32 -37.60 -24.35
C CYS A 122 -11.25 -36.65 -25.10
N ALA A 123 -12.51 -37.04 -25.27
CA ALA A 123 -13.55 -36.16 -25.80
C ALA A 123 -14.03 -35.17 -24.71
N ILE A 124 -13.88 -33.87 -24.95
CA ILE A 124 -14.27 -32.79 -24.03
C ILE A 124 -15.64 -32.25 -24.45
N ASN A 125 -16.66 -32.51 -23.63
CA ASN A 125 -18.06 -32.08 -23.84
C ASN A 125 -18.63 -32.40 -25.24
N GLN A 126 -18.09 -33.39 -25.94
CA GLN A 126 -18.44 -33.75 -27.31
C GLN A 126 -18.16 -32.65 -28.36
N GLU A 127 -17.32 -31.66 -28.05
CA GLU A 127 -16.99 -30.56 -28.98
C GLU A 127 -15.64 -30.76 -29.66
N TYR A 128 -14.64 -31.22 -28.91
CA TYR A 128 -13.29 -31.47 -29.39
C TYR A 128 -12.60 -32.54 -28.55
N SER A 129 -11.45 -33.00 -29.04
CA SER A 129 -10.65 -34.02 -28.37
C SER A 129 -9.26 -33.53 -28.02
N ILE A 130 -8.68 -34.10 -26.95
CA ILE A 130 -7.30 -33.86 -26.52
C ILE A 130 -6.58 -35.19 -26.27
N HIS A 131 -5.25 -35.16 -26.30
CA HIS A 131 -4.42 -36.31 -25.93
C HIS A 131 -4.33 -36.46 -24.41
N CYS A 132 -4.62 -37.67 -23.92
CA CYS A 132 -4.59 -38.06 -22.52
C CYS A 132 -3.72 -39.31 -22.34
N LYS A 133 -3.45 -39.68 -21.08
CA LYS A 133 -2.80 -40.94 -20.73
C LYS A 133 -3.73 -41.82 -19.89
N ARG A 134 -3.63 -43.13 -20.03
CA ARG A 134 -4.36 -44.12 -19.21
C ARG A 134 -3.40 -45.09 -18.55
N ASP A 135 -3.59 -45.34 -17.26
CA ASP A 135 -3.05 -46.52 -16.59
C ASP A 135 -4.16 -47.58 -16.58
N GLU A 136 -4.00 -48.64 -17.39
CA GLU A 136 -5.00 -49.72 -17.44
C GLU A 136 -5.07 -50.53 -16.15
N ASN A 137 -3.95 -50.67 -15.42
CA ASN A 137 -3.93 -51.45 -14.18
C ASN A 137 -4.61 -50.69 -13.04
N ALA A 138 -4.41 -49.37 -12.98
CA ALA A 138 -5.05 -48.51 -11.99
C ALA A 138 -6.45 -48.02 -12.41
N ASN A 139 -6.84 -48.23 -13.66
CA ASN A 139 -8.04 -47.67 -14.29
C ASN A 139 -8.14 -46.14 -14.14
N GLU A 140 -7.01 -45.45 -14.23
CA GLU A 140 -6.90 -43.99 -14.04
C GLU A 140 -6.64 -43.29 -15.38
N VAL A 141 -7.25 -42.11 -15.57
CA VAL A 141 -7.04 -41.27 -16.76
C VAL A 141 -6.36 -39.97 -16.34
N TYR A 142 -5.21 -39.68 -16.94
CA TYR A 142 -4.44 -38.48 -16.72
C TYR A 142 -4.68 -37.48 -17.86
N VAL A 143 -5.14 -36.30 -17.47
CA VAL A 143 -5.42 -35.18 -18.38
C VAL A 143 -4.25 -34.19 -18.33
N PRO A 144 -3.76 -33.68 -19.48
CA PRO A 144 -2.62 -32.77 -19.50
C PRO A 144 -2.94 -31.45 -18.79
N PHE A 145 -2.03 -30.99 -17.92
CA PHE A 145 -2.22 -29.74 -17.19
C PHE A 145 -2.28 -28.50 -18.11
N SER A 146 -1.69 -28.56 -19.31
CA SER A 146 -1.82 -27.49 -20.31
C SER A 146 -3.29 -27.19 -20.66
N PHE A 147 -4.11 -28.24 -20.75
CA PHE A 147 -5.56 -28.14 -20.92
C PHE A 147 -6.23 -27.65 -19.63
N LEU A 148 -5.97 -28.31 -18.50
CA LEU A 148 -6.61 -27.97 -17.21
C LEU A 148 -6.40 -26.50 -16.83
N ARG A 149 -5.20 -25.97 -17.07
CA ARG A 149 -4.82 -24.56 -16.86
C ARG A 149 -5.76 -23.60 -17.58
N GLN A 150 -6.04 -23.85 -18.85
CA GLN A 150 -6.87 -22.97 -19.66
C GLN A 150 -8.37 -23.20 -19.40
N TYR A 151 -8.77 -24.46 -19.26
CA TYR A 151 -10.17 -24.84 -19.12
C TYR A 151 -10.76 -24.43 -17.77
N PHE A 152 -9.99 -24.56 -16.68
CA PHE A 152 -10.43 -24.22 -15.33
C PHE A 152 -9.86 -22.89 -14.80
N ASP A 153 -9.08 -22.16 -15.61
CA ASP A 153 -8.37 -20.93 -15.22
C ASP A 153 -7.57 -21.08 -13.91
N VAL A 154 -6.75 -22.13 -13.84
CA VAL A 154 -5.88 -22.47 -12.70
C VAL A 154 -4.41 -22.32 -13.07
N SER A 155 -3.51 -22.22 -12.09
CA SER A 155 -2.07 -22.05 -12.31
C SER A 155 -1.26 -23.18 -11.71
N GLY A 156 -0.06 -23.43 -12.24
CA GLY A 156 0.86 -24.37 -11.63
C GLY A 156 2.25 -24.35 -12.25
N ALA A 157 3.25 -24.72 -11.46
CA ALA A 157 4.66 -24.71 -11.86
C ALA A 157 5.44 -25.85 -11.18
N VAL A 158 6.41 -26.41 -11.91
CA VAL A 158 7.35 -27.40 -11.38
C VAL A 158 8.49 -26.65 -10.69
N THR A 159 8.80 -27.04 -9.45
CA THR A 159 9.97 -26.56 -8.71
C THR A 159 10.99 -27.69 -8.56
N THR A 160 12.23 -27.42 -8.97
CA THR A 160 13.40 -28.28 -8.74
C THR A 160 14.29 -27.64 -7.68
N THR A 161 14.48 -28.29 -6.54
CA THR A 161 15.33 -27.80 -5.46
C THR A 161 16.75 -28.31 -5.63
N ASN A 162 17.69 -27.43 -6.00
CA ASN A 162 19.11 -27.74 -6.14
C ASN A 162 19.82 -27.74 -4.77
N THR A 163 19.39 -28.60 -3.85
CA THR A 163 20.14 -28.90 -2.63
C THR A 163 20.65 -30.32 -2.76
N GLY A 164 21.96 -30.55 -2.62
CA GLY A 164 22.74 -31.74 -3.02
C GLY A 164 22.32 -33.15 -2.55
N SER A 165 21.09 -33.32 -2.08
CA SER A 165 20.34 -34.58 -2.06
C SER A 165 19.05 -34.36 -2.87
N ASP A 166 19.10 -34.54 -4.19
CA ASP A 166 18.04 -34.16 -5.14
C ASP A 166 16.64 -34.59 -4.66
N PRO A 167 15.81 -33.66 -4.16
CA PRO A 167 14.42 -33.96 -3.89
C PRO A 167 13.69 -34.14 -5.22
N PRO A 168 12.71 -35.05 -5.32
CA PRO A 168 11.97 -35.26 -6.56
C PRO A 168 11.29 -33.95 -6.99
N ALA A 169 11.25 -33.72 -8.31
CA ALA A 169 10.58 -32.56 -8.89
C ALA A 169 9.13 -32.48 -8.39
N LYS A 170 8.73 -31.30 -7.89
CA LYS A 170 7.40 -31.09 -7.32
C LYS A 170 6.58 -30.16 -8.21
N PHE A 171 5.40 -30.60 -8.62
CA PHE A 171 4.42 -29.73 -9.27
C PHE A 171 3.56 -29.02 -8.22
N ASN A 172 3.57 -27.68 -8.23
CA ASN A 172 2.79 -26.86 -7.32
C ASN A 172 1.52 -26.37 -8.03
N TRP A 173 0.38 -26.91 -7.65
CA TRP A 173 -0.94 -26.48 -8.13
C TRP A 173 -1.44 -25.25 -7.34
N MET A 174 -2.03 -24.29 -8.03
CA MET A 174 -2.63 -23.08 -7.45
C MET A 174 -3.98 -22.78 -8.10
N HIS A 175 -5.05 -22.75 -7.30
CA HIS A 175 -6.38 -22.34 -7.80
C HIS A 175 -6.45 -20.82 -8.06
N SER A 176 -5.69 -20.04 -7.29
CA SER A 176 -5.53 -18.59 -7.48
C SER A 176 -4.07 -18.19 -7.29
N ASN A 177 -3.66 -17.10 -7.93
CA ASN A 177 -2.28 -16.56 -7.85
C ASN A 177 -2.14 -15.40 -6.85
N ALA A 178 -3.24 -14.92 -6.28
CA ALA A 178 -3.25 -13.79 -5.36
C ALA A 178 -3.01 -14.24 -3.91
N LYS A 179 -2.50 -13.32 -3.09
CA LYS A 179 -2.24 -13.57 -1.66
C LYS A 179 -3.13 -12.69 -0.79
N VAL A 180 -3.61 -13.26 0.31
CA VAL A 180 -4.37 -12.57 1.35
C VAL A 180 -3.40 -12.13 2.44
N ASN A 181 -3.49 -10.88 2.86
CA ASN A 181 -2.75 -10.31 3.96
C ASN A 181 -3.66 -10.31 5.20
N LEU A 182 -3.32 -11.13 6.19
CA LEU A 182 -4.08 -11.19 7.43
C LEU A 182 -3.77 -9.95 8.29
N PRO A 183 -4.78 -9.24 8.81
CA PRO A 183 -4.56 -8.16 9.76
C PRO A 183 -3.80 -8.66 10.99
N LYS A 184 -2.75 -7.93 11.40
CA LYS A 184 -1.96 -8.24 12.61
C LYS A 184 -2.70 -7.89 13.92
N GLY A 185 -3.78 -7.13 13.83
CA GLY A 185 -4.56 -6.65 14.95
C GLY A 185 -5.68 -5.74 14.49
N LYS A 186 -6.28 -5.01 15.44
CA LYS A 186 -7.30 -4.00 15.14
C LYS A 186 -6.73 -2.89 14.27
N TYR A 187 -7.48 -2.50 13.23
CA TYR A 187 -7.08 -1.39 12.37
C TYR A 187 -6.97 -0.08 13.16
N ASP A 188 -5.79 0.53 13.10
CA ASP A 188 -5.48 1.83 13.68
C ASP A 188 -5.36 2.89 12.55
N PRO A 189 -6.25 3.89 12.53
CA PRO A 189 -6.18 5.03 11.60
C PRO A 189 -4.85 5.80 11.58
N ARG A 190 -4.06 5.71 12.65
CA ARG A 190 -2.75 6.36 12.77
C ARG A 190 -1.60 5.47 12.30
N GLY A 191 -1.85 4.16 12.18
CA GLY A 191 -0.88 3.16 11.78
C GLY A 191 -0.87 2.88 10.28
N VAL A 192 -0.35 1.69 9.93
CA VAL A 192 -0.26 1.20 8.54
C VAL A 192 -1.61 1.23 7.84
N PHE A 193 -1.63 1.60 6.58
CA PHE A 193 -2.85 1.58 5.78
C PHE A 193 -3.07 0.18 5.20
N MET A 194 -3.84 -0.63 5.92
CA MET A 194 -4.22 -1.98 5.52
C MET A 194 -3.00 -2.91 5.33
N TYR A 195 -2.58 -3.18 4.10
CA TYR A 195 -1.36 -3.96 3.78
C TYR A 195 -0.44 -3.20 2.81
N PHE A 196 -0.56 -1.87 2.77
CA PHE A 196 0.14 -1.02 1.79
C PHE A 196 1.64 -0.91 2.07
N GLU A 197 2.15 -1.41 3.20
CA GLU A 197 3.59 -1.61 3.39
C GLU A 197 4.20 -2.51 2.29
N ASN A 198 3.39 -3.41 1.71
CA ASN A 198 3.81 -4.30 0.63
C ASN A 198 3.64 -3.68 -0.78
N TYR A 199 3.18 -2.42 -0.89
CA TYR A 199 2.92 -1.78 -2.17
C TYR A 199 4.13 -0.98 -2.65
N ASN A 200 4.55 -1.26 -3.89
CA ASN A 200 5.50 -0.44 -4.65
C ASN A 200 4.72 0.22 -5.80
N VAL A 201 4.19 1.42 -5.56
CA VAL A 201 3.24 2.07 -6.47
C VAL A 201 3.96 2.61 -7.69
N GLU A 202 5.07 3.27 -7.44
CA GLU A 202 6.04 3.89 -8.35
C GLU A 202 6.59 2.91 -9.40
N VAL A 203 6.75 1.64 -9.05
CA VAL A 203 7.25 0.60 -9.98
C VAL A 203 6.23 0.22 -11.04
N ARG A 204 4.92 0.41 -10.80
CA ARG A 204 3.85 -0.03 -11.71
C ARG A 204 3.99 0.59 -13.11
N ASP A 205 3.69 -0.19 -14.15
CA ASP A 205 3.84 0.25 -15.55
C ASP A 205 2.98 1.46 -15.92
N ARG A 206 1.83 1.61 -15.24
CA ARG A 206 0.93 2.76 -15.38
C ARG A 206 1.41 4.03 -14.67
N VAL A 207 2.54 3.99 -13.95
CA VAL A 207 3.24 5.18 -13.46
C VAL A 207 4.29 5.55 -14.50
N LYS A 208 4.10 6.71 -15.13
CA LYS A 208 5.03 7.27 -16.12
C LYS A 208 6.35 7.66 -15.48
N CYS A 209 6.28 8.41 -14.40
CA CYS A 209 7.41 8.87 -13.60
C CYS A 209 6.90 9.41 -12.25
N ILE A 210 7.81 9.72 -11.34
CA ILE A 210 7.56 10.62 -10.21
C ILE A 210 7.88 12.04 -10.69
N SER A 211 6.90 12.94 -10.68
CA SER A 211 7.10 14.33 -11.08
C SER A 211 8.20 14.96 -10.23
N ALA A 212 9.21 15.58 -10.85
CA ALA A 212 10.23 16.31 -10.09
C ALA A 212 9.72 17.65 -9.55
N ALA A 213 8.74 18.25 -10.23
CA ALA A 213 8.09 19.48 -9.78
C ALA A 213 7.22 19.28 -8.53
N GLU A 214 6.58 18.11 -8.38
CA GLU A 214 5.52 17.84 -7.38
C GLU A 214 5.85 16.69 -6.41
N GLY A 215 6.88 15.89 -6.66
CA GLY A 215 7.23 14.73 -5.81
C GLY A 215 6.26 13.53 -5.86
N VAL A 216 5.25 13.57 -6.74
CA VAL A 216 4.17 12.56 -6.81
C VAL A 216 4.10 11.82 -8.15
N PRO A 217 3.52 10.60 -8.20
CA PRO A 217 3.43 9.83 -9.43
C PRO A 217 2.50 10.45 -10.48
N VAL A 218 2.94 10.37 -11.75
CA VAL A 218 2.13 10.70 -12.93
C VAL A 218 1.60 9.43 -13.57
N SER A 219 0.29 9.37 -13.80
CA SER A 219 -0.38 8.19 -14.34
C SER A 219 -0.47 8.21 -15.87
N THR A 220 -0.42 7.03 -16.47
CA THR A 220 -0.76 6.80 -17.89
C THR A 220 -1.92 5.82 -18.06
N GLN A 221 -2.66 5.54 -16.98
CA GLN A 221 -3.64 4.45 -16.94
C GLN A 221 -4.73 4.57 -18.01
N TRP A 222 -5.20 5.78 -18.32
CA TRP A 222 -6.22 6.02 -19.36
C TRP A 222 -5.75 6.96 -20.48
N GLU A 223 -4.68 7.73 -20.28
CA GLU A 223 -4.12 8.65 -21.28
C GLU A 223 -2.59 8.60 -21.27
N LYS A 224 -1.99 8.40 -22.45
CA LYS A 224 -0.53 8.23 -22.61
C LYS A 224 0.28 9.50 -22.31
N ARG A 225 -0.34 10.68 -22.40
CA ARG A 225 0.36 11.96 -22.16
C ARG A 225 0.90 12.06 -20.73
N GLY A 226 0.22 11.44 -19.78
CA GLY A 226 0.50 11.60 -18.35
C GLY A 226 -0.50 12.56 -17.72
N TYR A 227 -1.02 12.19 -16.56
CA TYR A 227 -1.89 13.04 -15.75
C TYR A 227 -1.76 12.66 -14.26
N PHE A 228 -2.00 13.63 -13.37
CA PHE A 228 -2.05 13.37 -11.94
C PHE A 228 -3.36 12.65 -11.62
N TYR A 229 -3.26 11.43 -11.09
CA TYR A 229 -4.41 10.60 -10.73
C TYR A 229 -4.51 10.55 -9.19
N PRO A 230 -5.49 11.23 -8.56
CA PRO A 230 -5.61 11.31 -7.11
C PRO A 230 -5.51 9.96 -6.39
N THR A 231 -6.18 8.93 -6.89
CA THR A 231 -6.13 7.58 -6.28
C THR A 231 -4.72 7.00 -6.28
N GLN A 232 -3.95 7.19 -7.35
CA GLN A 232 -2.58 6.68 -7.44
C GLN A 232 -1.62 7.45 -6.54
N ILE A 233 -1.77 8.78 -6.47
CA ILE A 233 -0.97 9.64 -5.58
C ILE A 233 -1.23 9.27 -4.12
N ALA A 234 -2.49 9.05 -3.74
CA ALA A 234 -2.81 8.65 -2.38
C ALA A 234 -2.29 7.24 -2.04
N GLN A 235 -2.36 6.28 -2.99
CA GLN A 235 -1.78 4.96 -2.79
C GLN A 235 -0.26 5.03 -2.59
N PHE A 236 0.43 5.90 -3.33
CA PHE A 236 1.87 6.15 -3.16
C PHE A 236 2.15 6.68 -1.76
N ALA A 237 1.43 7.72 -1.33
CA ALA A 237 1.56 8.29 0.01
C ALA A 237 1.33 7.26 1.12
N LEU A 238 0.21 6.53 1.05
CA LEU A 238 -0.17 5.54 2.07
C LEU A 238 0.79 4.35 2.11
N ALA A 239 1.37 3.97 0.98
CA ALA A 239 2.43 2.96 0.92
C ALA A 239 3.70 3.44 1.60
N HIS A 240 4.20 4.64 1.24
CA HIS A 240 5.38 5.22 1.89
C HIS A 240 5.17 5.45 3.39
N TYR A 241 4.03 5.99 3.81
CA TYR A 241 3.70 6.11 5.23
C TYR A 241 3.72 4.76 5.96
N SER A 242 3.14 3.72 5.35
CA SER A 242 3.13 2.38 5.96
C SER A 242 4.53 1.79 6.05
N LYS A 243 5.35 1.93 4.99
CA LYS A 243 6.75 1.49 4.97
C LYS A 243 7.60 2.20 6.01
N ASN A 244 7.41 3.51 6.21
CA ASN A 244 8.07 4.27 7.27
C ASN A 244 7.87 3.67 8.67
N LEU A 245 6.71 3.04 8.91
CA LEU A 245 6.39 2.41 10.19
C LEU A 245 6.89 0.97 10.31
N THR A 246 7.21 0.31 9.20
CA THR A 246 7.49 -1.15 9.18
C THR A 246 8.90 -1.51 8.73
N GLU A 247 9.54 -0.67 7.91
CA GLU A 247 10.91 -0.87 7.44
C GLU A 247 11.92 -0.36 8.49
N PRO A 248 13.18 -0.84 8.46
CA PRO A 248 14.24 -0.32 9.32
C PRO A 248 14.47 1.17 9.10
N THR A 249 14.92 1.88 10.14
CA THR A 249 15.34 3.28 10.03
C THR A 249 16.36 3.44 8.89
N PRO A 250 16.17 4.43 8.01
CA PRO A 250 17.05 4.59 6.86
C PRO A 250 18.47 4.95 7.31
N ARG A 251 19.46 4.45 6.57
CA ARG A 251 20.81 5.01 6.67
C ARG A 251 20.82 6.31 5.87
N ILE A 252 21.42 7.34 6.45
CA ILE A 252 21.46 8.69 5.90
C ILE A 252 22.93 9.13 5.89
N HIS A 253 23.43 9.50 4.71
CA HIS A 253 24.75 10.11 4.54
C HIS A 253 24.58 11.54 4.05
N ILE A 254 24.88 12.49 4.94
CA ILE A 254 24.94 13.91 4.61
C ILE A 254 26.27 14.15 3.91
N LEU A 255 26.20 14.55 2.64
CA LEU A 255 27.38 14.81 1.81
C LEU A 255 27.82 16.28 1.93
N GLU A 256 26.86 17.21 1.94
CA GLU A 256 27.14 18.64 2.11
C GLU A 256 25.96 19.34 2.81
N ASP A 257 26.22 19.98 3.94
CA ASP A 257 25.29 20.87 4.66
C ASP A 257 25.86 22.29 4.84
N ALA A 258 26.96 22.61 4.13
CA ALA A 258 27.72 23.86 4.19
C ALA A 258 28.24 24.28 5.58
N ASP A 259 27.97 23.51 6.62
CA ASP A 259 28.28 23.77 8.02
C ASP A 259 29.19 22.66 8.56
N GLY A 260 28.60 21.59 9.10
CA GLY A 260 29.32 20.52 9.81
C GLY A 260 29.84 19.40 8.92
N ASN A 261 29.21 19.15 7.77
CA ASN A 261 29.56 18.12 6.80
C ASN A 261 29.87 18.81 5.46
N GLN A 262 31.15 18.88 5.13
CA GLN A 262 31.65 19.53 3.92
C GLN A 262 32.50 18.54 3.11
N CYS A 263 31.97 18.06 1.99
CA CYS A 263 32.74 17.18 1.10
C CYS A 263 33.73 17.99 0.25
N GLU A 264 34.75 17.32 -0.26
CA GLU A 264 35.69 17.93 -1.21
C GLU A 264 35.09 17.88 -2.63
N TRP A 265 34.65 19.03 -3.11
CA TRP A 265 34.12 19.19 -4.46
C TRP A 265 35.24 19.48 -5.46
N THR A 266 35.24 18.74 -6.57
CA THR A 266 36.08 19.08 -7.73
C THR A 266 35.51 20.32 -8.39
N THR A 267 36.24 21.43 -8.30
CA THR A 267 35.85 22.73 -8.85
C THR A 267 36.80 23.09 -10.01
N PRO A 268 36.34 23.05 -11.27
CA PRO A 268 37.14 23.46 -12.42
C PRO A 268 37.58 24.92 -12.32
N LYS A 269 38.73 25.28 -12.94
CA LYS A 269 39.28 26.65 -12.90
C LYS A 269 38.34 27.74 -13.45
N THR A 270 37.40 27.35 -14.31
CA THR A 270 36.40 28.25 -14.91
C THR A 270 35.14 28.38 -14.06
N SER A 271 35.09 27.73 -12.89
CA SER A 271 33.91 27.65 -12.03
C SER A 271 34.25 28.12 -10.62
N ASN A 272 33.22 28.52 -9.89
CA ASN A 272 33.36 29.03 -8.54
C ASN A 272 32.34 28.37 -7.62
N MET A 273 32.82 27.94 -6.45
CA MET A 273 32.00 27.38 -5.39
C MET A 273 32.37 28.04 -4.08
N THR A 274 31.40 28.66 -3.40
CA THR A 274 31.62 29.35 -2.13
C THR A 274 30.55 28.97 -1.12
N ARG A 275 30.94 28.86 0.14
CA ARG A 275 30.01 28.69 1.27
C ARG A 275 29.71 30.06 1.84
N ILE A 276 28.43 30.42 1.91
CA ILE A 276 27.97 31.73 2.36
C ILE A 276 26.88 31.58 3.44
N TRP A 277 26.86 32.49 4.40
CA TRP A 277 25.85 32.49 5.45
C TRP A 277 24.49 33.00 4.92
N HIS A 278 23.41 32.25 5.14
CA HIS A 278 22.06 32.64 4.71
C HIS A 278 21.18 33.06 5.92
N HIS A 279 21.09 34.38 6.13
CA HIS A 279 20.41 34.97 7.31
C HIS A 279 18.96 34.49 7.55
N LYS A 280 18.19 34.23 6.49
CA LYS A 280 16.78 33.81 6.63
C LYS A 280 16.65 32.36 7.12
N PHE A 281 17.60 31.50 6.75
CA PHE A 281 17.59 30.08 7.15
C PHE A 281 18.45 29.82 8.37
N ASN A 282 19.30 30.78 8.75
CA ASN A 282 20.19 30.68 9.89
C ASN A 282 21.13 29.45 9.78
N THR A 283 21.63 29.23 8.57
CA THR A 283 22.58 28.17 8.19
C THR A 283 23.47 28.69 7.04
N SER A 284 24.62 28.06 6.83
CA SER A 284 25.41 28.29 5.63
C SER A 284 24.76 27.58 4.44
N ILE A 285 25.00 28.09 3.24
CA ILE A 285 24.58 27.46 1.98
C ILE A 285 25.74 27.48 1.01
N VAL A 286 25.70 26.62 0.00
CA VAL A 286 26.67 26.67 -1.10
C VAL A 286 26.10 27.49 -2.25
N GLN A 287 26.89 28.45 -2.74
CA GLN A 287 26.68 29.08 -4.04
C GLN A 287 27.59 28.41 -5.08
N PHE A 288 27.04 28.12 -6.26
CA PHE A 288 27.81 27.61 -7.39
C PHE A 288 27.60 28.46 -8.65
N GLU A 289 28.67 28.62 -9.42
CA GLU A 289 28.68 29.28 -10.72
C GLU A 289 29.63 28.53 -11.67
N THR A 290 29.12 28.07 -12.82
CA THR A 290 29.89 27.38 -13.85
C THR A 290 29.76 28.09 -15.20
N THR A 291 30.75 27.89 -16.07
CA THR A 291 30.62 28.25 -17.50
C THR A 291 29.66 27.31 -18.23
N ILE A 292 29.46 27.53 -19.53
CA ILE A 292 28.70 26.61 -20.38
C ILE A 292 29.57 25.39 -20.67
N GLY A 293 29.05 24.18 -20.46
CA GLY A 293 29.72 22.92 -20.79
C GLY A 293 29.90 21.99 -19.59
N TYR A 294 29.93 20.68 -19.83
CA TYR A 294 30.04 19.67 -18.78
C TYR A 294 31.40 19.66 -18.09
N GLU A 295 32.44 20.13 -18.76
CA GLU A 295 33.80 20.28 -18.23
C GLU A 295 33.91 21.31 -17.10
N SER A 296 32.92 22.20 -17.00
CA SER A 296 32.82 23.17 -15.91
C SER A 296 31.93 22.71 -14.75
N ALA A 297 31.37 21.50 -14.80
CA ALA A 297 30.53 21.00 -13.73
C ALA A 297 31.30 20.92 -12.39
N ILE A 298 30.74 21.51 -11.34
CA ILE A 298 31.24 21.35 -9.97
C ILE A 298 30.69 20.01 -9.46
N SER A 299 31.56 19.07 -9.12
CA SER A 299 31.12 17.69 -8.86
C SER A 299 31.84 17.01 -7.69
N ILE A 300 31.13 16.06 -7.08
CA ILE A 300 31.70 15.08 -6.15
C ILE A 300 31.68 13.71 -6.80
N GLN A 301 32.75 12.96 -6.59
CA GLN A 301 32.85 11.56 -7.00
C GLN A 301 32.44 10.67 -5.83
N LEU A 302 31.61 9.68 -6.13
CA LEU A 302 30.96 8.81 -5.16
C LEU A 302 31.13 7.36 -5.60
N ASN A 303 30.95 6.45 -4.64
CA ASN A 303 30.83 5.01 -4.89
C ASN A 303 29.73 4.45 -3.98
N GLN A 304 28.48 4.82 -4.28
CA GLN A 304 27.31 4.45 -3.47
C GLN A 304 26.42 3.48 -4.22
N THR A 305 26.30 2.25 -3.71
CA THR A 305 25.50 1.17 -4.33
C THR A 305 24.22 0.84 -3.57
N GLN A 306 24.10 1.34 -2.33
CA GLN A 306 22.98 1.00 -1.45
C GLN A 306 22.05 2.20 -1.22
N ASP A 307 22.60 3.40 -1.14
CA ASP A 307 21.89 4.64 -0.84
C ASP A 307 21.55 5.36 -2.15
N LEU A 308 20.34 5.11 -2.66
CA LEU A 308 19.87 5.59 -3.96
C LEU A 308 18.72 6.59 -3.85
N VAL A 309 18.39 7.07 -2.65
CA VAL A 309 17.44 8.17 -2.46
C VAL A 309 18.22 9.46 -2.19
N LEU A 310 18.17 10.37 -3.14
CA LEU A 310 18.80 11.70 -3.06
C LEU A 310 17.82 12.71 -2.49
N SER A 311 18.23 13.44 -1.46
CA SER A 311 17.54 14.64 -0.97
C SER A 311 18.46 15.85 -1.07
N VAL A 312 17.93 17.00 -1.50
CA VAL A 312 18.70 18.25 -1.62
C VAL A 312 17.76 19.46 -1.55
N ASP A 313 18.22 20.51 -0.87
CA ASP A 313 17.64 21.84 -0.96
C ASP A 313 18.33 22.58 -2.12
N LEU A 314 17.55 23.04 -3.09
CA LEU A 314 18.06 23.54 -4.37
C LEU A 314 17.36 24.84 -4.79
N LEU A 315 18.17 25.78 -5.29
CA LEU A 315 17.71 26.97 -6.00
C LEU A 315 18.49 27.11 -7.31
N LEU A 316 17.79 26.99 -8.44
CA LEU A 316 18.34 27.20 -9.77
C LEU A 316 18.04 28.63 -10.26
N VAL A 317 19.05 29.37 -10.69
CA VAL A 317 18.91 30.79 -11.08
C VAL A 317 18.57 30.96 -12.56
N THR A 318 19.10 30.10 -13.44
CA THR A 318 18.89 30.18 -14.90
C THR A 318 18.31 28.88 -15.47
N ASN A 319 17.78 28.94 -16.69
CA ASN A 319 17.29 27.76 -17.41
C ASN A 319 18.40 26.77 -17.80
N SER A 320 19.65 27.23 -17.83
CA SER A 320 20.81 26.38 -18.06
C SER A 320 21.36 25.78 -16.77
N SER A 321 20.82 26.17 -15.60
CA SER A 321 21.20 25.60 -14.33
C SER A 321 20.57 24.22 -14.14
N SER A 322 21.33 23.27 -13.62
CA SER A 322 20.86 21.91 -13.39
C SER A 322 21.61 21.21 -12.26
N LEU A 323 20.89 20.35 -11.55
CA LEU A 323 21.48 19.27 -10.76
C LEU A 323 21.61 18.04 -11.67
N MET A 324 22.82 17.47 -11.75
CA MET A 324 23.11 16.27 -12.52
C MET A 324 23.59 15.15 -11.60
N VAL A 325 23.07 13.93 -11.79
CA VAL A 325 23.49 12.73 -11.05
C VAL A 325 23.85 11.64 -12.04
N THR A 326 25.08 11.13 -11.96
CA THR A 326 25.55 10.04 -12.81
C THR A 326 25.35 8.72 -12.11
N VAL A 327 24.61 7.80 -12.73
CA VAL A 327 24.31 6.47 -12.20
C VAL A 327 24.78 5.39 -13.17
N LEU A 328 25.65 4.50 -12.71
CA LEU A 328 26.13 3.35 -13.47
C LEU A 328 25.22 2.14 -13.24
N ASN A 329 24.78 1.50 -14.32
CA ASN A 329 24.27 0.14 -14.27
C ASN A 329 25.46 -0.83 -14.40
N ARG A 330 25.80 -1.51 -13.31
CA ARG A 330 26.97 -2.39 -13.18
C ARG A 330 26.86 -3.65 -14.03
N ASP A 331 25.64 -4.12 -14.30
CA ASP A 331 25.35 -5.30 -15.13
C ASP A 331 25.62 -5.01 -16.62
N THR A 332 25.05 -3.91 -17.12
CA THR A 332 25.19 -3.50 -18.53
C THR A 332 26.43 -2.65 -18.82
N ARG A 333 27.11 -2.17 -17.78
CA ARG A 333 28.21 -1.19 -17.84
C ARG A 333 27.83 0.13 -18.51
N HIS A 334 26.54 0.45 -18.58
CA HIS A 334 26.03 1.70 -19.13
C HIS A 334 25.81 2.75 -18.03
N SER A 335 26.26 3.97 -18.28
CA SER A 335 26.06 5.11 -17.38
C SER A 335 24.91 5.99 -17.85
N TYR A 336 24.04 6.39 -16.93
CA TYR A 336 22.93 7.31 -17.15
C TYR A 336 23.15 8.62 -16.40
N ASN A 337 22.87 9.75 -17.05
CA ASN A 337 22.95 11.07 -16.45
C ASN A 337 21.53 11.58 -16.19
N LEU A 338 21.13 11.64 -14.92
CA LEU A 338 19.87 12.22 -14.49
C LEU A 338 20.04 13.74 -14.36
N HIS A 339 19.26 14.52 -15.09
CA HIS A 339 19.28 15.98 -15.06
C HIS A 339 17.97 16.50 -14.47
N TYR A 340 18.06 17.25 -13.38
CA TYR A 340 16.94 17.98 -12.78
C TYR A 340 17.05 19.46 -13.16
N ILE A 341 16.14 19.92 -14.02
CA ILE A 341 16.23 21.21 -14.70
C ILE A 341 14.98 22.06 -14.47
N ALA A 342 15.11 23.38 -14.53
CA ALA A 342 13.99 24.31 -14.46
C ALA A 342 13.23 24.40 -15.80
N ALA A 343 12.46 23.35 -16.15
CA ALA A 343 11.71 23.28 -17.40
C ALA A 343 10.31 22.67 -17.23
N GLU A 344 9.37 23.02 -18.12
CA GLU A 344 8.02 22.45 -18.21
C GLU A 344 8.03 21.10 -18.94
N LEU A 345 8.63 20.08 -18.32
CA LEU A 345 8.60 18.71 -18.82
C LEU A 345 8.52 17.70 -17.67
N LEU A 346 7.85 16.57 -17.91
CA LEU A 346 7.73 15.50 -16.91
C LEU A 346 8.93 14.56 -16.91
N LEU A 347 9.32 14.12 -18.11
CA LEU A 347 10.42 13.20 -18.37
C LEU A 347 10.79 13.31 -19.85
N SER A 348 12.07 13.37 -20.17
CA SER A 348 12.61 13.31 -21.52
C SER A 348 13.91 12.49 -21.51
N VAL A 349 14.23 11.82 -22.62
CA VAL A 349 15.43 10.98 -22.73
C VAL A 349 16.12 11.28 -24.05
N GLN A 350 17.43 11.52 -23.98
CA GLN A 350 18.31 11.74 -25.12
C GLN A 350 19.59 10.94 -24.89
N GLU A 351 19.73 9.82 -25.60
CA GLU A 351 20.83 8.87 -25.40
C GLU A 351 20.90 8.44 -23.92
N SER A 352 22.03 8.68 -23.24
CA SER A 352 22.25 8.39 -21.83
C SER A 352 21.72 9.48 -20.87
N ASN A 353 21.22 10.60 -21.39
CA ASN A 353 20.71 11.70 -20.58
C ASN A 353 19.21 11.57 -20.36
N ILE A 354 18.80 11.60 -19.10
CA ILE A 354 17.41 11.51 -18.65
C ILE A 354 17.07 12.82 -17.93
N TYR A 355 16.13 13.59 -18.47
CA TYR A 355 15.76 14.90 -17.97
C TYR A 355 14.44 14.85 -17.21
N TYR A 356 14.43 15.42 -16.03
CA TYR A 356 13.27 15.65 -15.18
C TYR A 356 13.09 17.16 -14.97
N GLY A 357 11.90 17.68 -15.28
CA GLY A 357 11.59 19.10 -15.12
C GLY A 357 11.05 19.41 -13.72
N LEU A 358 11.62 20.42 -13.07
CA LEU A 358 11.16 21.01 -11.82
C LEU A 358 10.03 22.04 -12.02
N GLY A 359 9.67 22.32 -13.28
CA GLY A 359 8.74 23.38 -13.68
C GLY A 359 9.44 24.72 -13.86
N SER A 360 8.98 25.54 -14.81
CA SER A 360 9.53 26.88 -15.07
C SER A 360 9.37 27.82 -13.86
N GLY A 361 8.30 27.63 -13.09
CA GLY A 361 8.08 28.33 -11.83
C GLY A 361 9.02 27.91 -10.68
N SER A 362 10.02 27.05 -10.91
CA SER A 362 11.06 26.71 -9.93
C SER A 362 12.24 27.67 -9.91
N LEU A 363 12.42 28.50 -10.96
CA LEU A 363 13.53 29.44 -11.03
C LEU A 363 13.50 30.42 -9.85
N ASN A 364 14.69 30.72 -9.31
CA ASN A 364 14.88 31.68 -8.22
C ASN A 364 14.04 31.38 -6.96
N ARG A 365 13.70 30.10 -6.74
CA ARG A 365 12.97 29.64 -5.56
C ARG A 365 13.65 28.41 -4.96
N TRP A 366 13.89 28.46 -3.66
CA TRP A 366 14.32 27.30 -2.89
C TRP A 366 13.25 26.19 -2.95
N ARG A 367 13.71 24.97 -3.18
CA ARG A 367 12.90 23.76 -3.15
C ARG A 367 13.69 22.65 -2.49
N HIS A 368 13.01 21.92 -1.60
CA HIS A 368 13.47 20.60 -1.20
C HIS A 368 13.02 19.60 -2.28
N ILE A 369 13.93 18.74 -2.76
CA ILE A 369 13.57 17.63 -3.65
C ILE A 369 14.10 16.32 -3.10
N THR A 370 13.27 15.28 -3.17
CA THR A 370 13.60 13.89 -2.81
C THR A 370 13.39 12.98 -4.01
N ARG A 371 14.43 12.28 -4.46
CA ARG A 371 14.46 11.48 -5.70
C ARG A 371 14.96 10.07 -5.44
N ASP A 372 14.14 9.06 -5.76
CA ASP A 372 14.62 7.68 -5.84
C ASP A 372 15.27 7.44 -7.20
N LEU A 373 16.60 7.44 -7.22
CA LEU A 373 17.42 7.33 -8.43
C LEU A 373 17.20 5.99 -9.15
N HIS A 374 16.86 4.92 -8.43
CA HIS A 374 16.51 3.64 -9.05
C HIS A 374 15.23 3.77 -9.89
N ILE A 375 14.21 4.41 -9.33
CA ILE A 375 12.95 4.65 -10.03
C ILE A 375 13.16 5.61 -11.20
N ASP A 376 13.91 6.69 -10.99
CA ASP A 376 14.12 7.70 -12.03
C ASP A 376 14.89 7.14 -13.24
N VAL A 377 15.92 6.33 -13.01
CA VAL A 377 16.62 5.59 -14.09
C VAL A 377 15.69 4.58 -14.76
N GLN A 378 14.98 3.76 -13.98
CA GLN A 378 14.06 2.74 -14.52
C GLN A 378 13.00 3.36 -15.44
N LYS A 379 12.42 4.50 -15.04
CA LYS A 379 11.41 5.20 -15.84
C LYS A 379 12.01 5.87 -17.07
N GLY A 380 13.22 6.41 -16.97
CA GLY A 380 13.98 6.89 -18.13
C GLY A 380 14.23 5.80 -19.16
N ILE A 381 14.72 4.63 -18.75
CA ILE A 381 14.99 3.49 -19.65
C ILE A 381 13.72 3.06 -20.39
N VAL A 382 12.61 2.88 -19.67
CA VAL A 382 11.32 2.48 -20.26
C VAL A 382 10.78 3.51 -21.24
N MET A 383 11.06 4.81 -21.02
CA MET A 383 10.67 5.87 -21.96
C MET A 383 11.57 5.91 -23.19
N GLY A 384 12.89 5.75 -23.03
CA GLY A 384 13.88 5.81 -24.10
C GLY A 384 13.81 4.63 -25.07
N ASP A 385 13.55 3.42 -24.57
CA ASP A 385 13.36 2.23 -25.39
C ASP A 385 12.11 1.43 -24.98
N LYS A 386 11.04 1.59 -25.76
CA LYS A 386 9.76 0.87 -25.55
C LYS A 386 9.86 -0.64 -25.72
N ARG A 387 10.95 -1.16 -26.30
CA ARG A 387 11.19 -2.60 -26.47
C ARG A 387 12.01 -3.17 -25.33
N SER A 388 12.61 -2.35 -24.48
CA SER A 388 13.42 -2.78 -23.36
C SER A 388 12.53 -3.33 -22.24
N PRO A 389 12.50 -4.66 -22.00
CA PRO A 389 11.82 -5.24 -20.86
C PRO A 389 12.73 -5.22 -19.61
N LEU A 390 13.82 -4.45 -19.63
CA LEU A 390 14.84 -4.46 -18.58
C LEU A 390 14.27 -3.82 -17.31
N LYS A 391 13.84 -4.67 -16.38
CA LYS A 391 13.72 -4.33 -14.97
C LYS A 391 15.14 -4.27 -14.41
N VAL A 392 15.64 -3.07 -14.23
CA VAL A 392 16.90 -2.81 -13.53
C VAL A 392 16.70 -3.13 -12.06
N ARG A 393 17.57 -4.00 -11.51
CA ARG A 393 17.54 -4.26 -10.08
C ARG A 393 18.22 -3.11 -9.35
N ARG A 394 17.69 -2.74 -8.19
CA ARG A 394 18.28 -1.71 -7.33
C ARG A 394 19.76 -2.00 -7.01
N SER A 395 20.10 -3.28 -6.79
CA SER A 395 21.47 -3.74 -6.50
C SER A 395 22.47 -3.59 -7.64
N ASP A 396 21.98 -3.41 -8.87
CA ASP A 396 22.84 -3.28 -10.05
C ASP A 396 23.25 -1.81 -10.28
N LEU A 397 22.69 -0.86 -9.52
CA LEU A 397 22.95 0.56 -9.68
C LEU A 397 24.01 1.08 -8.71
N GLU A 398 24.80 2.03 -9.18
CA GLU A 398 25.85 2.72 -8.43
C GLU A 398 25.82 4.21 -8.76
N VAL A 399 25.72 5.07 -7.75
CA VAL A 399 25.87 6.53 -7.92
C VAL A 399 27.35 6.84 -8.02
N LEU A 400 27.77 7.31 -9.19
CA LEU A 400 29.14 7.68 -9.50
C LEU A 400 29.45 9.12 -9.16
N SER A 401 28.53 10.05 -9.42
CA SER A 401 28.76 11.46 -9.12
C SER A 401 27.47 12.25 -8.96
N ILE A 402 27.58 13.33 -8.20
CA ILE A 402 26.60 14.41 -8.13
C ILE A 402 27.31 15.68 -8.59
N ALA A 403 26.66 16.46 -9.46
CA ALA A 403 27.24 17.64 -10.06
C ALA A 403 26.22 18.76 -10.21
N PHE A 404 26.71 20.00 -10.14
CA PHE A 404 25.95 21.22 -10.38
C PHE A 404 26.51 21.94 -11.60
N LEU A 405 25.60 22.41 -12.46
CA LEU A 405 25.90 23.18 -13.66
C LEU A 405 25.06 24.46 -13.65
N GLY A 406 25.60 25.53 -14.23
CA GLY A 406 25.00 26.85 -14.32
C GLY A 406 25.21 27.66 -13.04
N ILE A 407 24.17 28.38 -12.62
CA ILE A 407 24.20 29.29 -11.47
C ILE A 407 23.11 28.89 -10.48
N GLY A 408 23.46 28.81 -9.20
CA GLY A 408 22.48 28.48 -8.18
C GLY A 408 23.03 28.39 -6.78
N PHE A 409 22.16 27.89 -5.91
CA PHE A 409 22.48 27.60 -4.53
C PHE A 409 21.96 26.21 -4.17
N TYR A 410 22.66 25.53 -3.27
CA TYR A 410 22.17 24.29 -2.70
C TYR A 410 22.60 24.14 -1.25
N ASP A 411 21.90 23.25 -0.56
CA ASP A 411 22.19 22.84 0.81
C ASP A 411 21.65 21.40 1.06
N ASN A 412 22.09 20.77 2.15
CA ASN A 412 21.62 19.47 2.65
C ASN A 412 21.64 18.33 1.60
N VAL A 413 22.69 18.25 0.79
CA VAL A 413 22.86 17.16 -0.19
C VAL A 413 23.06 15.86 0.56
N THR A 414 22.11 14.94 0.40
CA THR A 414 22.02 13.73 1.22
C THR A 414 21.70 12.51 0.36
N LEU A 415 22.38 11.38 0.62
CA LEU A 415 22.00 10.08 0.08
C LEU A 415 21.50 9.16 1.20
N SER A 416 20.39 8.49 0.97
CA SER A 416 19.77 7.58 1.95
C SER A 416 19.29 6.28 1.32
N THR A 417 19.07 5.26 2.16
CA THR A 417 18.42 4.01 1.72
C THR A 417 16.98 4.24 1.29
N SER A 418 16.26 5.09 2.03
CA SER A 418 14.88 5.50 1.78
C SER A 418 14.57 6.81 2.48
N ASP A 419 13.61 7.57 1.94
CA ASP A 419 13.01 8.73 2.60
C ASP A 419 11.50 8.70 2.40
N HIS A 420 10.85 7.85 3.20
CA HIS A 420 9.42 7.60 3.05
C HIS A 420 8.56 8.78 3.49
N LEU A 421 8.98 9.54 4.50
CA LEU A 421 8.19 10.67 5.01
C LEU A 421 8.18 11.84 4.02
N SER A 422 9.30 12.15 3.36
CA SER A 422 9.32 13.20 2.32
C SER A 422 8.35 12.87 1.19
N HIS A 423 8.39 11.64 0.66
CA HIS A 423 7.42 11.19 -0.34
C HIS A 423 5.96 11.20 0.12
N PHE A 424 5.70 10.88 1.40
CA PHE A 424 4.37 10.98 1.98
C PHE A 424 3.89 12.44 2.05
N TYR A 425 4.75 13.37 2.47
CA TYR A 425 4.42 14.77 2.62
C TYR A 425 4.30 15.50 1.28
N ASP A 426 5.11 15.17 0.27
CA ASP A 426 4.93 15.66 -1.09
C ASP A 426 3.50 15.38 -1.59
N ALA A 427 3.02 14.16 -1.36
CA ALA A 427 1.67 13.78 -1.73
C ALA A 427 0.59 14.45 -0.86
N ALA A 428 0.82 14.62 0.45
CA ALA A 428 -0.12 15.32 1.32
C ALA A 428 -0.27 16.79 0.92
N GLU A 429 0.84 17.49 0.65
CA GLU A 429 0.86 18.86 0.14
C GLU A 429 0.22 18.94 -1.25
N TRP A 430 0.45 17.95 -2.13
CA TRP A 430 -0.24 17.88 -3.42
C TRP A 430 -1.77 17.87 -3.25
N PHE A 431 -2.31 17.10 -2.29
CA PHE A 431 -3.74 17.08 -2.02
C PHE A 431 -4.28 18.41 -1.47
N VAL A 432 -3.51 19.12 -0.65
CA VAL A 432 -3.89 20.46 -0.15
C VAL A 432 -3.95 21.46 -1.32
N HIS A 433 -2.97 21.45 -2.21
CA HIS A 433 -2.89 22.42 -3.32
C HIS A 433 -3.82 22.12 -4.49
N ASN A 434 -4.21 20.85 -4.70
CA ASN A 434 -4.97 20.41 -5.88
C ASN A 434 -6.42 20.02 -5.57
N GLN A 435 -6.96 20.41 -4.41
CA GLN A 435 -8.37 20.24 -4.11
C GLN A 435 -9.23 21.30 -4.81
N ASP A 436 -10.30 20.89 -5.49
CA ASP A 436 -11.29 21.85 -5.97
C ASP A 436 -12.11 22.39 -4.80
N LEU A 437 -11.93 23.68 -4.49
CA LEU A 437 -12.59 24.33 -3.35
C LEU A 437 -14.12 24.41 -3.50
N LYS A 438 -14.66 24.31 -4.72
CA LYS A 438 -16.12 24.36 -4.96
C LYS A 438 -16.80 23.04 -4.61
N THR A 439 -16.20 21.92 -5.04
CA THR A 439 -16.77 20.59 -4.84
C THR A 439 -16.22 19.89 -3.61
N GLY A 440 -15.05 20.32 -3.12
CA GLY A 440 -14.23 19.60 -2.15
C GLY A 440 -13.55 18.34 -2.69
N GLY A 441 -13.71 18.07 -3.98
CA GLY A 441 -13.20 16.86 -4.62
C GLY A 441 -11.77 17.02 -5.16
N TRP A 442 -11.09 15.89 -5.30
CA TRP A 442 -9.93 15.76 -6.17
C TRP A 442 -10.38 15.17 -7.50
N THR A 443 -10.50 16.04 -8.50
CA THR A 443 -11.08 15.70 -9.79
C THR A 443 -10.11 14.91 -10.66
N ASN A 444 -10.60 13.94 -11.41
CA ASN A 444 -9.83 13.22 -12.41
C ASN A 444 -9.80 14.03 -13.73
N PRO A 445 -8.63 14.48 -14.22
CA PRO A 445 -8.55 15.40 -15.36
C PRO A 445 -8.69 14.69 -16.73
N VAL A 446 -9.17 13.45 -16.76
CA VAL A 446 -9.23 12.62 -17.97
C VAL A 446 -10.60 11.95 -18.09
N ARG A 447 -10.96 11.58 -19.33
CA ARG A 447 -12.20 10.84 -19.57
C ARG A 447 -12.09 9.38 -19.14
N ARG A 448 -13.21 8.74 -18.82
CA ARG A 448 -13.26 7.33 -18.42
C ARG A 448 -14.49 6.63 -19.00
N ASN A 449 -14.24 5.56 -19.78
CA ASN A 449 -15.28 4.76 -20.44
C ASN A 449 -15.41 3.36 -19.84
N LEU A 450 -16.53 3.08 -19.18
CA LEU A 450 -16.88 1.75 -18.69
C LEU A 450 -17.89 1.13 -19.67
N ASN A 451 -17.64 -0.09 -20.14
CA ASN A 451 -18.52 -0.76 -21.11
C ASN A 451 -19.97 -0.80 -20.60
N GLY A 452 -20.88 -0.26 -21.41
CA GLY A 452 -22.32 -0.21 -21.11
C GLY A 452 -22.76 1.00 -20.26
N PHE A 453 -21.85 1.88 -19.86
CA PHE A 453 -22.16 3.09 -19.10
C PHE A 453 -21.89 4.36 -19.90
N ALA A 454 -22.54 5.46 -19.50
CA ALA A 454 -22.22 6.78 -20.03
C ALA A 454 -20.74 7.16 -19.74
N GLU A 455 -20.11 7.84 -20.69
CA GLU A 455 -18.74 8.35 -20.53
C GLU A 455 -18.66 9.33 -19.35
N LEU A 456 -17.65 9.13 -18.49
CA LEU A 456 -17.29 10.12 -17.49
C LEU A 456 -16.35 11.15 -18.14
N ARG A 457 -16.83 12.39 -18.29
CA ARG A 457 -16.04 13.50 -18.80
C ARG A 457 -14.98 13.95 -17.79
N PRO A 458 -13.84 14.53 -18.23
CA PRO A 458 -12.84 15.11 -17.33
C PRO A 458 -13.49 16.01 -16.26
N GLY A 459 -13.00 15.89 -15.03
CA GLY A 459 -13.57 16.57 -13.85
C GLY A 459 -14.32 15.63 -12.90
N TRP A 460 -14.57 14.37 -13.27
CA TRP A 460 -15.28 13.42 -12.42
C TRP A 460 -14.52 13.07 -11.13
N ILE A 461 -15.25 12.87 -10.03
CA ILE A 461 -14.70 12.54 -8.70
C ILE A 461 -14.90 11.05 -8.42
N SER A 462 -13.94 10.41 -7.74
CA SER A 462 -14.03 9.01 -7.32
C SER A 462 -14.19 8.91 -5.81
N ALA A 463 -15.15 8.14 -5.30
CA ALA A 463 -15.25 7.88 -3.86
C ALA A 463 -14.01 7.17 -3.29
N MET A 464 -13.38 6.30 -4.09
CA MET A 464 -12.11 5.67 -3.72
C MET A 464 -10.97 6.69 -3.64
N GLY A 465 -10.91 7.62 -4.60
CA GLY A 465 -9.96 8.73 -4.59
C GLY A 465 -10.13 9.63 -3.38
N GLN A 466 -11.38 10.03 -3.08
CA GLN A 466 -11.71 10.81 -1.89
C GLN A 466 -11.31 10.07 -0.60
N GLY A 467 -11.67 8.79 -0.47
CA GLY A 467 -11.36 8.00 0.71
C GLY A 467 -9.86 7.92 0.99
N HIS A 468 -9.07 7.59 -0.03
CA HIS A 468 -7.62 7.53 0.13
C HIS A 468 -7.01 8.91 0.44
N ALA A 469 -7.43 9.97 -0.25
CA ALA A 469 -6.93 11.31 0.00
C ALA A 469 -7.25 11.76 1.44
N ILE A 470 -8.45 11.46 1.93
CA ILE A 470 -8.83 11.71 3.33
C ILE A 470 -7.94 10.89 4.28
N SER A 471 -7.66 9.62 4.02
CA SER A 471 -6.74 8.80 4.81
C SER A 471 -5.31 9.34 4.84
N VAL A 472 -4.82 9.92 3.74
CA VAL A 472 -3.52 10.61 3.67
C VAL A 472 -3.53 11.86 4.55
N LEU A 473 -4.53 12.73 4.37
CA LEU A 473 -4.62 14.00 5.08
C LEU A 473 -4.87 13.82 6.57
N ALA A 474 -5.64 12.80 6.98
CA ALA A 474 -5.84 12.42 8.37
C ALA A 474 -4.51 12.00 9.04
N ARG A 475 -3.70 11.20 8.35
CA ARG A 475 -2.36 10.81 8.81
C ARG A 475 -1.40 12.00 8.83
N ALA A 476 -1.45 12.89 7.84
CA ALA A 476 -0.60 14.07 7.77
C ALA A 476 -0.94 15.06 8.90
N TYR A 477 -2.23 15.28 9.19
CA TYR A 477 -2.69 16.06 10.34
C TYR A 477 -2.19 15.48 11.66
N TRP A 478 -2.32 14.17 11.85
CA TRP A 478 -1.84 13.51 13.06
C TRP A 478 -0.32 13.58 13.21
N HIS A 479 0.43 13.18 12.17
CA HIS A 479 1.88 13.09 12.19
C HIS A 479 2.57 14.45 12.32
N SER A 480 1.99 15.51 11.73
CA SER A 480 2.51 16.89 11.86
C SER A 480 2.29 17.53 13.24
N GLY A 481 1.64 16.83 14.18
CA GLY A 481 1.27 17.41 15.47
C GLY A 481 0.06 18.35 15.41
N GLY A 482 -0.70 18.33 14.31
CA GLY A 482 -1.98 19.04 14.20
C GLY A 482 -2.01 20.18 13.17
N ASP A 483 -1.26 20.11 12.07
CA ASP A 483 -1.36 21.13 11.01
C ASP A 483 -2.77 21.17 10.41
N VAL A 484 -3.48 22.26 10.70
CA VAL A 484 -4.88 22.47 10.36
C VAL A 484 -5.14 22.54 8.86
N ARG A 485 -4.12 22.76 8.02
CA ARG A 485 -4.28 22.75 6.55
C ARG A 485 -4.75 21.38 6.07
N TYR A 486 -4.12 20.31 6.55
CA TYR A 486 -4.51 18.94 6.21
C TYR A 486 -5.92 18.60 6.70
N LEU A 487 -6.25 18.99 7.93
CA LEU A 487 -7.58 18.76 8.49
C LEU A 487 -8.68 19.50 7.71
N LYS A 488 -8.44 20.75 7.31
CA LYS A 488 -9.37 21.53 6.48
C LYS A 488 -9.62 20.86 5.13
N ALA A 489 -8.56 20.43 4.46
CA ALA A 489 -8.67 19.73 3.17
C ALA A 489 -9.44 18.40 3.32
N ALA A 490 -9.15 17.62 4.36
CA ALA A 490 -9.84 16.37 4.64
C ALA A 490 -11.34 16.57 4.91
N ALA A 491 -11.69 17.60 5.70
CA ALA A 491 -13.06 17.94 6.02
C ALA A 491 -13.85 18.38 4.77
N LEU A 492 -13.24 19.21 3.92
CA LEU A 492 -13.84 19.62 2.65
C LEU A 492 -14.03 18.42 1.70
N GLY A 493 -13.12 17.44 1.77
CA GLY A 493 -13.18 16.15 1.06
C GLY A 493 -14.43 15.32 1.32
N LEU A 494 -15.20 15.62 2.38
CA LEU A 494 -16.47 14.95 2.70
C LEU A 494 -17.64 15.41 1.83
N GLN A 495 -17.56 16.59 1.20
CA GLN A 495 -18.68 17.18 0.47
C GLN A 495 -19.20 16.30 -0.68
N PRO A 496 -18.36 15.66 -1.53
CA PRO A 496 -18.83 14.83 -2.64
C PRO A 496 -19.72 13.65 -2.21
N TYR A 497 -19.58 13.14 -0.98
CA TYR A 497 -20.35 12.00 -0.46
C TYR A 497 -21.84 12.31 -0.28
N ARG A 498 -22.24 13.58 -0.34
CA ARG A 498 -23.65 14.02 -0.19
C ARG A 498 -24.31 14.39 -1.50
N ILE A 499 -23.53 14.51 -2.56
CA ILE A 499 -23.99 14.98 -3.86
C ILE A 499 -24.15 13.77 -4.76
N LYS A 500 -25.28 13.67 -5.45
CA LYS A 500 -25.54 12.54 -6.35
C LYS A 500 -24.53 12.51 -7.49
N SER A 501 -24.23 11.32 -8.02
CA SER A 501 -23.32 11.15 -9.16
C SER A 501 -23.67 12.05 -10.35
N ARG A 502 -24.96 12.15 -10.70
CA ARG A 502 -25.47 13.01 -11.77
C ARG A 502 -25.29 14.52 -11.52
N ASP A 503 -25.15 14.91 -10.25
CA ASP A 503 -25.01 16.30 -9.81
C ASP A 503 -23.54 16.65 -9.52
N GLY A 504 -22.60 15.79 -9.96
CA GLY A 504 -21.15 16.01 -9.83
C GLY A 504 -20.52 15.45 -8.55
N GLY A 505 -21.27 14.72 -7.73
CA GLY A 505 -20.75 14.04 -6.54
C GLY A 505 -20.45 12.56 -6.76
N VAL A 506 -20.45 11.80 -5.66
CA VAL A 506 -20.18 10.36 -5.69
C VAL A 506 -21.31 9.50 -5.09
N LEU A 507 -22.43 10.11 -4.70
CA LEU A 507 -23.54 9.40 -4.08
C LEU A 507 -24.44 8.73 -5.11
N ALA A 508 -24.62 7.42 -4.98
CA ALA A 508 -25.65 6.62 -5.63
C ALA A 508 -26.61 6.03 -4.59
N GLN A 509 -27.73 5.48 -5.06
CA GLN A 509 -28.69 4.76 -4.22
C GLN A 509 -29.11 3.47 -4.93
N PHE A 510 -28.85 2.33 -4.30
CA PHE A 510 -29.33 1.04 -4.77
C PHE A 510 -30.79 0.85 -4.33
N MET A 511 -31.68 0.67 -5.31
CA MET A 511 -33.13 0.47 -5.14
C MET A 511 -33.78 1.53 -4.23
N ASP A 512 -33.39 2.79 -4.40
CA ASP A 512 -33.88 3.95 -3.62
C ASP A 512 -33.75 3.82 -2.09
N LYS A 513 -32.92 2.89 -1.61
CA LYS A 513 -32.84 2.52 -0.19
C LYS A 513 -31.43 2.55 0.37
N TYR A 514 -30.47 1.96 -0.33
CA TYR A 514 -29.12 1.80 0.20
C TYR A 514 -28.17 2.78 -0.47
N TYR A 515 -27.64 3.72 0.31
CA TYR A 515 -26.69 4.71 -0.17
C TYR A 515 -25.34 4.07 -0.49
N TRP A 516 -24.76 4.45 -1.63
CA TRP A 516 -23.49 3.93 -2.11
C TRP A 516 -22.58 5.07 -2.55
N TYR A 517 -21.28 4.91 -2.34
CA TYR A 517 -20.26 5.89 -2.75
C TYR A 517 -19.49 5.32 -3.94
N GLU A 518 -19.72 5.87 -5.13
CA GLU A 518 -19.26 5.32 -6.40
C GLU A 518 -17.75 5.53 -6.62
N GLU A 519 -17.01 4.45 -6.91
CA GLU A 519 -15.64 4.56 -7.44
C GLU A 519 -15.65 5.30 -8.79
N TYR A 520 -16.62 4.97 -9.64
CA TYR A 520 -16.89 5.62 -10.92
C TYR A 520 -18.34 6.12 -10.90
N PRO A 521 -18.61 7.43 -10.78
CA PRO A 521 -19.96 8.01 -10.67
C PRO A 521 -20.72 7.95 -12.00
N THR A 522 -20.97 6.73 -12.47
CA THR A 522 -21.57 6.39 -13.76
C THR A 522 -23.08 6.56 -13.76
N THR A 523 -23.66 6.62 -14.95
CA THR A 523 -25.12 6.55 -15.16
C THR A 523 -25.42 5.42 -16.16
N PRO A 524 -26.20 4.39 -15.79
CA PRO A 524 -26.67 4.09 -14.42
C PRO A 524 -25.50 3.80 -13.46
N ALA A 525 -25.76 3.72 -12.15
CA ALA A 525 -24.71 3.49 -11.15
C ALA A 525 -24.06 2.10 -11.29
N SER A 526 -22.75 2.02 -11.03
CA SER A 526 -21.93 0.82 -11.25
C SER A 526 -21.78 -0.05 -10.01
N TYR A 527 -21.79 0.56 -8.82
CA TYR A 527 -21.63 -0.12 -7.53
C TYR A 527 -20.34 -0.97 -7.44
N VAL A 528 -19.18 -0.39 -7.76
CA VAL A 528 -17.89 -1.08 -7.59
C VAL A 528 -17.58 -1.32 -6.11
N LEU A 529 -17.31 -2.58 -5.71
CA LEU A 529 -17.16 -2.97 -4.30
C LEU A 529 -15.88 -2.43 -3.65
N ASN A 530 -14.73 -2.68 -4.27
CA ASN A 530 -13.44 -2.33 -3.67
C ASN A 530 -13.33 -0.82 -3.38
N GLY A 531 -13.71 0.03 -4.35
CA GLY A 531 -13.62 1.47 -4.21
C GLY A 531 -14.59 2.03 -3.18
N PHE A 532 -15.77 1.42 -3.05
CA PHE A 532 -16.70 1.77 -1.97
C PHE A 532 -16.10 1.48 -0.60
N ILE A 533 -15.53 0.28 -0.38
CA ILE A 533 -14.93 -0.04 0.93
C ILE A 533 -13.75 0.88 1.24
N TYR A 534 -12.87 1.18 0.27
CA TYR A 534 -11.80 2.18 0.47
C TYR A 534 -12.34 3.56 0.85
N SER A 535 -13.47 3.97 0.26
CA SER A 535 -14.14 5.22 0.63
C SER A 535 -14.58 5.22 2.10
N LEU A 536 -15.02 4.07 2.64
CA LEU A 536 -15.39 3.93 4.05
C LEU A 536 -14.17 4.02 4.97
N LEU A 537 -13.02 3.48 4.57
CA LEU A 537 -11.80 3.57 5.38
C LEU A 537 -11.35 5.03 5.56
N GLY A 538 -11.42 5.85 4.52
CA GLY A 538 -11.16 7.30 4.65
C GLY A 538 -12.10 7.99 5.64
N LEU A 539 -13.40 7.67 5.57
CA LEU A 539 -14.39 8.20 6.51
C LEU A 539 -14.13 7.73 7.95
N TYR A 540 -13.74 6.47 8.14
CA TYR A 540 -13.37 5.93 9.44
C TYR A 540 -12.11 6.61 10.00
N ASP A 541 -11.09 6.81 9.17
CA ASP A 541 -9.84 7.44 9.55
C ASP A 541 -10.08 8.88 10.03
N LEU A 542 -10.86 9.66 9.29
CA LEU A 542 -11.18 11.03 9.67
C LEU A 542 -12.08 11.09 10.91
N ASN A 543 -13.03 10.16 11.05
CA ASN A 543 -13.86 10.03 12.24
C ASN A 543 -13.01 9.82 13.52
N SER A 544 -11.94 9.02 13.44
CA SER A 544 -11.07 8.72 14.58
C SER A 544 -9.98 9.77 14.85
N THR A 545 -9.59 10.57 13.85
CA THR A 545 -8.46 11.51 13.95
C THR A 545 -8.89 12.97 14.10
N ALA A 546 -10.03 13.36 13.52
CA ALA A 546 -10.50 14.74 13.55
C ALA A 546 -11.14 15.13 14.90
N PRO A 547 -11.15 16.42 15.25
CA PRO A 547 -11.86 16.91 16.42
C PRO A 547 -13.37 17.15 16.15
N GLY A 548 -14.17 17.03 17.21
CA GLY A 548 -15.50 17.64 17.34
C GLY A 548 -16.49 17.35 16.20
N LYS A 549 -16.83 18.40 15.43
CA LYS A 549 -17.88 18.36 14.39
C LYS A 549 -17.47 17.52 13.18
N ILE A 550 -16.20 17.62 12.76
CA ILE A 550 -15.67 16.93 11.57
C ILE A 550 -15.70 15.42 11.78
N ALA A 551 -15.27 14.95 12.96
CA ALA A 551 -15.33 13.53 13.30
C ALA A 551 -16.75 12.97 13.22
N ARG A 552 -17.72 13.64 13.87
CA ARG A 552 -19.14 13.24 13.82
C ARG A 552 -19.69 13.20 12.40
N GLU A 553 -19.24 14.12 11.55
CA GLU A 553 -19.68 14.20 10.17
C GLU A 553 -19.19 13.01 9.34
N ALA A 554 -17.90 12.71 9.41
CA ALA A 554 -17.30 11.53 8.78
C ALA A 554 -17.92 10.23 9.34
N GLY A 555 -18.14 10.16 10.66
CA GLY A 555 -18.76 9.02 11.34
C GLY A 555 -20.19 8.74 10.85
N LYS A 556 -20.99 9.77 10.56
CA LYS A 556 -22.34 9.60 9.98
C LYS A 556 -22.28 8.97 8.59
N LEU A 557 -21.39 9.48 7.73
CA LEU A 557 -21.19 8.94 6.38
C LEU A 557 -20.66 7.50 6.43
N PHE A 558 -19.73 7.21 7.35
CA PHE A 558 -19.21 5.86 7.57
C PHE A 558 -20.32 4.90 7.99
N ALA A 559 -21.12 5.25 9.00
CA ALA A 559 -22.22 4.42 9.49
C ALA A 559 -23.28 4.16 8.40
N GLN A 560 -23.62 5.18 7.61
CA GLN A 560 -24.53 5.04 6.46
C GLN A 560 -23.97 4.06 5.41
N GLY A 561 -22.69 4.17 5.08
CA GLY A 561 -22.04 3.29 4.12
C GLY A 561 -21.90 1.85 4.62
N MET A 562 -21.53 1.66 5.89
CA MET A 562 -21.46 0.33 6.52
C MET A 562 -22.81 -0.36 6.57
N HIS A 563 -23.90 0.39 6.80
CA HIS A 563 -25.25 -0.15 6.71
C HIS A 563 -25.55 -0.70 5.31
N SER A 564 -25.27 0.06 4.26
CA SER A 564 -25.44 -0.38 2.87
C SER A 564 -24.55 -1.56 2.52
N LEU A 565 -23.27 -1.53 2.92
CA LEU A 565 -22.33 -2.63 2.68
C LEU A 565 -22.91 -3.95 3.18
N LYS A 566 -23.36 -4.00 4.45
CA LYS A 566 -23.92 -5.20 5.05
C LYS A 566 -25.18 -5.71 4.35
N LYS A 567 -25.96 -4.82 3.73
CA LYS A 567 -27.19 -5.21 3.00
C LYS A 567 -26.92 -5.64 1.55
N MET A 568 -25.83 -5.18 0.97
CA MET A 568 -25.49 -5.44 -0.44
C MET A 568 -24.34 -6.45 -0.61
N LEU A 569 -23.58 -6.77 0.44
CA LEU A 569 -22.34 -7.55 0.36
C LEU A 569 -22.51 -8.88 -0.36
N LEU A 570 -23.61 -9.59 -0.09
CA LEU A 570 -23.86 -10.92 -0.67
C LEU A 570 -24.30 -10.88 -2.13
N LEU A 571 -24.65 -9.71 -2.68
CA LEU A 571 -24.90 -9.55 -4.12
C LEU A 571 -23.63 -9.73 -4.96
N TYR A 572 -22.45 -9.61 -4.32
CA TYR A 572 -21.16 -9.80 -4.98
C TYR A 572 -20.64 -11.23 -4.87
N ASP A 573 -21.26 -12.10 -4.07
CA ASP A 573 -20.81 -13.48 -3.86
C ASP A 573 -21.35 -14.39 -4.97
N THR A 574 -20.46 -14.98 -5.78
CA THR A 574 -20.87 -15.88 -6.87
C THR A 574 -20.90 -17.35 -6.45
N GLY A 575 -20.57 -17.67 -5.20
CA GLY A 575 -20.42 -19.03 -4.70
C GLY A 575 -19.05 -19.67 -5.01
N SER A 576 -18.19 -19.04 -5.82
CA SER A 576 -16.83 -19.51 -6.10
C SER A 576 -15.85 -18.37 -6.43
N GLY A 577 -16.23 -17.13 -6.10
CA GLY A 577 -15.49 -15.91 -6.39
C GLY A 577 -16.32 -14.70 -5.99
N THR A 578 -15.95 -13.53 -6.52
CA THR A 578 -16.75 -12.31 -6.34
C THR A 578 -16.97 -11.58 -7.66
N SER A 579 -18.09 -10.88 -7.82
CA SER A 579 -18.19 -9.84 -8.85
C SER A 579 -17.40 -8.58 -8.44
N TYR A 580 -16.88 -7.86 -9.41
CA TYR A 580 -16.18 -6.58 -9.19
C TYR A 580 -17.14 -5.43 -8.93
N ASP A 581 -18.28 -5.47 -9.62
CA ASP A 581 -19.33 -4.46 -9.62
C ASP A 581 -20.71 -5.12 -9.81
N LEU A 582 -21.79 -4.34 -9.73
CA LEU A 582 -23.16 -4.82 -9.93
C LEU A 582 -23.72 -4.46 -11.30
N ARG A 583 -22.87 -4.33 -12.34
CA ARG A 583 -23.34 -3.99 -13.71
C ARG A 583 -24.35 -4.99 -14.26
N HIS A 584 -24.32 -6.24 -13.79
CA HIS A 584 -25.30 -7.26 -14.18
C HIS A 584 -26.71 -6.94 -13.68
N LEU A 585 -26.84 -6.23 -12.56
CA LEU A 585 -28.11 -5.73 -12.05
C LEU A 585 -28.47 -4.39 -12.69
N SER A 586 -27.50 -3.48 -12.87
CA SER A 586 -27.76 -2.15 -13.42
C SER A 586 -28.05 -2.15 -14.93
N LEU A 587 -27.44 -3.06 -15.68
CA LEU A 587 -27.51 -3.10 -17.16
C LEU A 587 -28.18 -4.37 -17.72
N GLY A 588 -28.47 -5.38 -16.88
CA GLY A 588 -29.05 -6.64 -17.35
C GLY A 588 -28.11 -7.50 -18.20
N ILE A 589 -26.80 -7.42 -17.94
CA ILE A 589 -25.75 -8.16 -18.68
C ILE A 589 -25.04 -9.18 -17.79
N ALA A 590 -24.08 -9.93 -18.34
CA ALA A 590 -23.28 -10.88 -17.57
C ALA A 590 -22.50 -10.21 -16.41
N PRO A 591 -22.31 -10.89 -15.26
CA PRO A 591 -21.48 -10.40 -14.17
C PRO A 591 -20.05 -10.10 -14.61
N ASN A 592 -19.54 -8.94 -14.19
CA ASN A 592 -18.12 -8.63 -14.31
C ASN A 592 -17.38 -9.28 -13.14
N LEU A 593 -16.81 -10.46 -13.37
CA LEU A 593 -16.09 -11.22 -12.34
C LEU A 593 -14.81 -10.49 -11.92
N ALA A 594 -14.57 -10.43 -10.62
CA ALA A 594 -13.32 -9.90 -10.08
C ALA A 594 -12.20 -10.91 -10.31
N ARG A 595 -11.18 -10.52 -11.08
CA ARG A 595 -9.91 -11.26 -11.15
C ARG A 595 -9.31 -11.48 -9.75
N TRP A 596 -8.48 -12.51 -9.59
CA TRP A 596 -8.03 -13.01 -8.28
C TRP A 596 -7.37 -11.96 -7.37
N ASP A 597 -6.65 -10.98 -7.92
CA ASP A 597 -6.07 -9.87 -7.15
C ASP A 597 -7.12 -8.89 -6.62
N TYR A 598 -8.20 -8.63 -7.37
CA TYR A 598 -9.35 -7.89 -6.84
C TYR A 598 -10.14 -8.71 -5.84
N HIS A 599 -10.33 -10.01 -6.08
CA HIS A 599 -10.95 -10.89 -5.10
C HIS A 599 -10.17 -10.91 -3.78
N ALA A 600 -8.85 -11.06 -3.83
CA ALA A 600 -7.99 -10.95 -2.65
C ALA A 600 -8.07 -9.56 -2.00
N THR A 601 -8.20 -8.48 -2.80
CA THR A 601 -8.44 -7.13 -2.26
C THR A 601 -9.75 -7.07 -1.49
N HIS A 602 -10.85 -7.62 -2.02
CA HIS A 602 -12.13 -7.71 -1.32
C HIS A 602 -11.98 -8.49 0.00
N VAL A 603 -11.32 -9.65 -0.02
CA VAL A 603 -11.04 -10.44 1.18
C VAL A 603 -10.27 -9.63 2.22
N ASN A 604 -9.16 -9.00 1.82
CA ASN A 604 -8.33 -8.20 2.74
C ASN A 604 -9.11 -7.02 3.34
N GLN A 605 -9.92 -6.34 2.53
CA GLN A 605 -10.78 -5.25 2.97
C GLN A 605 -11.81 -5.72 4.00
N LEU A 606 -12.49 -6.85 3.77
CA LEU A 606 -13.44 -7.40 4.74
C LEU A 606 -12.75 -7.89 6.01
N LEU A 607 -11.58 -8.54 5.89
CA LEU A 607 -10.80 -8.94 7.06
C LEU A 607 -10.40 -7.73 7.91
N LEU A 608 -10.01 -6.61 7.28
CA LEU A 608 -9.73 -5.37 7.99
C LEU A 608 -11.00 -4.80 8.66
N LEU A 609 -12.11 -4.70 7.92
CA LEU A 609 -13.38 -4.19 8.45
C LEU A 609 -13.88 -5.03 9.63
N ALA A 610 -13.70 -6.35 9.60
CA ALA A 610 -14.05 -7.24 10.71
C ALA A 610 -13.27 -6.95 12.00
N THR A 611 -12.16 -6.21 11.93
CA THR A 611 -11.43 -5.78 13.13
C THR A 611 -12.01 -4.54 13.81
N ILE A 612 -12.85 -3.78 13.09
CA ILE A 612 -13.45 -2.53 13.56
C ILE A 612 -14.99 -2.57 13.64
N ASP A 613 -15.62 -3.58 13.05
CA ASP A 613 -17.05 -3.87 13.11
C ASP A 613 -17.26 -5.35 13.51
N SER A 614 -18.03 -5.58 14.57
CA SER A 614 -18.22 -6.90 15.16
C SER A 614 -19.33 -7.74 14.50
N ASP A 615 -19.96 -7.25 13.44
CA ASP A 615 -21.01 -7.98 12.74
C ASP A 615 -20.46 -9.26 12.08
N PRO A 616 -20.97 -10.45 12.46
CA PRO A 616 -20.47 -11.73 11.96
C PRO A 616 -20.56 -11.86 10.45
N LEU A 617 -21.47 -11.15 9.78
CA LEU A 617 -21.64 -11.20 8.33
C LEU A 617 -20.32 -10.90 7.60
N ILE A 618 -19.56 -9.91 8.07
CA ILE A 618 -18.33 -9.46 7.43
C ILE A 618 -17.25 -10.53 7.57
N ALA A 619 -16.99 -11.00 8.79
CA ALA A 619 -15.96 -12.00 9.06
C ALA A 619 -16.26 -13.35 8.40
N GLN A 620 -17.52 -13.81 8.46
CA GLN A 620 -17.93 -15.07 7.83
C GLN A 620 -17.84 -15.01 6.30
N THR A 621 -18.18 -13.86 5.71
CA THR A 621 -18.06 -13.67 4.25
C THR A 621 -16.59 -13.61 3.84
N ALA A 622 -15.73 -12.92 4.60
CA ALA A 622 -14.29 -12.87 4.34
C ALA A 622 -13.65 -14.27 4.34
N GLU A 623 -13.97 -15.11 5.34
CA GLU A 623 -13.43 -16.48 5.41
C GLU A 623 -13.99 -17.40 4.30
N ARG A 624 -15.25 -17.22 3.91
CA ARG A 624 -15.84 -17.94 2.77
C ARG A 624 -15.12 -17.56 1.46
N TRP A 625 -14.95 -16.28 1.19
CA TRP A 625 -14.26 -15.77 0.00
C TRP A 625 -12.80 -16.20 -0.03
N LYS A 626 -12.09 -16.11 1.09
CA LYS A 626 -10.75 -16.68 1.24
C LYS A 626 -10.72 -18.18 0.89
N GLY A 627 -11.77 -18.93 1.21
CA GLY A 627 -11.91 -20.33 0.79
C GLY A 627 -11.97 -20.53 -0.73
N TYR A 628 -12.61 -19.61 -1.46
CA TYR A 628 -12.72 -19.68 -2.93
C TYR A 628 -11.36 -19.64 -3.62
N MET A 629 -10.39 -18.93 -3.03
CA MET A 629 -9.00 -18.89 -3.50
C MET A 629 -8.29 -20.26 -3.47
N PHE A 630 -8.86 -21.25 -2.77
CA PHE A 630 -8.38 -22.63 -2.67
C PHE A 630 -9.34 -23.64 -3.31
N GLY A 631 -10.23 -23.18 -4.21
CA GLY A 631 -11.16 -24.04 -4.95
C GLY A 631 -12.38 -24.50 -4.15
N LYS A 632 -12.59 -23.98 -2.92
CA LYS A 632 -13.84 -24.21 -2.21
C LYS A 632 -14.98 -23.51 -2.94
N ARG A 633 -16.18 -24.08 -2.85
CA ARG A 633 -17.40 -23.53 -3.45
C ARG A 633 -18.50 -23.51 -2.40
N ALA A 634 -19.44 -22.58 -2.53
CA ALA A 634 -20.71 -22.67 -1.83
C ALA A 634 -21.41 -23.98 -2.20
N LYS A 635 -22.12 -24.58 -1.24
CA LYS A 635 -22.87 -25.81 -1.49
C LYS A 635 -23.96 -25.54 -2.55
N HIS A 636 -24.05 -26.42 -3.54
CA HIS A 636 -25.26 -26.51 -4.36
C HIS A 636 -26.34 -27.31 -3.59
N ASN A 637 -27.58 -27.22 -4.05
CA ASN A 637 -28.72 -27.96 -3.49
C ASN A 637 -28.68 -29.46 -3.77
#